data_AF-A0A3A0A8R6-F1
#
_entry.id   AF-A0A3A0A8R6-F1
#
_cell.length_a   1.000
_cell.length_b   1.000
_cell.length_c   1.000
_cell.angle_alpha   90.00
_cell.angle_beta   90.00
_cell.angle_gamma   90.00
#
_symmetry.space_group_name_H-M   'P 1'
#
loop_
_entity.id
_entity.type
_entity.pdbx_description
1 polymer ?
#
loop_
_entity_poly.entity_id
_entity_poly.type
_entity_poly.pdbx_seq_one_letter_code
_entity_poly.pdbx_strand_id
1 'polypeptide(L)'
;MAGAAVAQPDYTPPTNEPGPAVEKLYFRAFNVDRAPLDLAAGEMDLYYYNLKIAAARQLRDQQGIRLYEAPANTLSLILNPAPAPEGQLNPFAILEVRQAMQRLIDREYVAREIYQGQAMPMYTPASPTDFDYLTVFDVVQEADLRYDPEFARAQIADAMTAAGAELVDGVWNYEGRPVRIKLIIRVEDERRDLGDLLRTALTEAGFQVDANYQPFAPAIQTVYSTDPKTFGWHIYTEGWGRGSAQRYDFGAINSYTAPWLGNMPGWREVGFWQYENAELDELGQRLFRGEFQDQAERDEMYRQMTRMGLEESVRIWVATVNSAYPVQAEVEGITQDIAAGPRGLWTLRTAYKPGSDELTVGHLWVWTERSTWNPVGGIGDVYTSDIFRQLNDPAVVNNPFTGIPEPFRIGYEVETAGPTGTLDIPTDAILWDASSSGWKPVGDGAQAVSKVTYDYSKFFQAPWHHGQPITMADVLYAIQQSFDISYNPDKARIETVIATTSRPLLQTIKGYRFVDDHTVEAYVDFWHFEPNLIASYAVPSSVGTPWELLYAMDTLVFEQRRAAYSDTAAARYSVPWLSLVLDRDARLVRRVLLDLQNGQTFPENIFTVPGSESMTLVDAESAVARYEAALEWFDERGHLIIGNGPFTLARYDPPAQFAELHAFRDPNYPFTPADLYRGLPE
;
A
#
# COMPACT_ATOMS: atom_id res chain seq x y z
N MET A 1 1.54 12.42 -30.65
CA MET A 1 1.89 11.11 -31.22
C MET A 1 3.31 10.80 -30.81
N ALA A 2 3.43 10.09 -29.69
CA ALA A 2 4.69 9.71 -29.07
C ALA A 2 5.26 8.49 -29.79
N GLY A 3 6.59 8.34 -29.79
CA GLY A 3 7.22 7.08 -30.18
C GLY A 3 6.79 6.02 -29.18
N ALA A 4 5.77 5.24 -29.54
CA ALA A 4 5.36 4.08 -28.78
C ALA A 4 6.55 3.13 -28.67
N ALA A 5 6.84 2.67 -27.45
CA ALA A 5 7.71 1.52 -27.27
C ALA A 5 7.10 0.38 -28.09
N VAL A 6 7.78 -0.02 -29.17
CA VAL A 6 7.33 -1.11 -30.02
C VAL A 6 7.33 -2.37 -29.15
N ALA A 7 6.20 -3.07 -29.07
CA ALA A 7 6.09 -4.37 -28.43
C ALA A 7 7.28 -5.25 -28.86
N GLN A 8 8.02 -5.84 -27.91
CA GLN A 8 9.08 -6.81 -28.24
C GLN A 8 8.38 -8.13 -28.60
N PRO A 9 8.30 -8.52 -29.89
CA PRO A 9 7.44 -9.63 -30.30
C PRO A 9 8.01 -11.00 -29.92
N ASP A 10 9.29 -11.11 -29.56
CA ASP A 10 9.92 -12.36 -29.12
C ASP A 10 10.82 -12.10 -27.90
N TYR A 11 10.25 -12.10 -26.69
CA TYR A 11 11.04 -12.12 -25.46
C TYR A 11 11.74 -13.48 -25.34
N THR A 12 13.08 -13.47 -25.40
CA THR A 12 13.91 -14.64 -25.14
C THR A 12 14.63 -14.43 -23.83
N PRO A 13 14.29 -15.15 -22.75
CA PRO A 13 14.96 -14.96 -21.47
C PRO A 13 16.44 -15.41 -21.57
N PRO A 14 17.35 -14.82 -20.78
CA PRO A 14 18.77 -15.20 -20.77
C PRO A 14 19.01 -16.58 -20.14
N THR A 15 18.02 -17.12 -19.44
CA THR A 15 18.06 -18.42 -18.77
C THR A 15 16.69 -19.09 -18.78
N ASN A 16 16.68 -20.42 -18.76
CA ASN A 16 15.49 -21.25 -18.53
C ASN A 16 15.47 -21.84 -17.12
N GLU A 17 16.43 -21.47 -16.27
CA GLU A 17 16.46 -21.90 -14.88
C GLU A 17 15.35 -21.22 -14.06
N PRO A 18 14.81 -21.89 -13.04
CA PRO A 18 13.91 -21.25 -12.09
C PRO A 18 14.50 -19.97 -11.48
N GLY A 19 13.63 -19.00 -11.24
CA GLY A 19 13.96 -17.71 -10.64
C GLY A 19 13.95 -16.57 -11.68
N PRO A 20 14.67 -15.48 -11.39
CA PRO A 20 14.62 -14.26 -12.18
C PRO A 20 15.63 -14.29 -13.35
N ALA A 21 15.53 -13.30 -14.24
CA ALA A 21 16.37 -13.24 -15.44
C ALA A 21 17.86 -12.96 -15.15
N VAL A 22 18.17 -12.34 -14.02
CA VAL A 22 19.55 -11.95 -13.65
C VAL A 22 19.94 -12.55 -12.31
N GLU A 23 21.24 -12.78 -12.11
CA GLU A 23 21.78 -13.30 -10.85
C GLU A 23 21.76 -12.26 -9.73
N LYS A 24 21.93 -10.98 -10.07
CA LYS A 24 21.97 -9.89 -9.08
C LYS A 24 21.15 -8.67 -9.48
N LEU A 25 20.47 -8.11 -8.50
CA LEU A 25 19.89 -6.77 -8.58
C LEU A 25 20.49 -5.87 -7.52
N TYR A 26 20.92 -4.68 -7.93
CA TYR A 26 21.35 -3.64 -7.01
C TYR A 26 20.33 -2.51 -7.00
N PHE A 27 19.90 -2.09 -5.82
CA PHE A 27 19.18 -0.83 -5.64
C PHE A 27 20.13 0.23 -5.11
N ARG A 28 20.12 1.41 -5.72
CA ARG A 28 20.96 2.55 -5.32
C ARG A 28 20.15 3.85 -5.33
N ALA A 29 20.41 4.73 -4.35
CA ALA A 29 19.84 6.06 -4.39
C ALA A 29 20.56 6.95 -5.41
N PHE A 30 19.78 7.63 -6.24
CA PHE A 30 20.23 8.68 -7.14
C PHE A 30 19.34 9.89 -6.96
N ASN A 31 19.95 11.06 -6.87
CA ASN A 31 19.20 12.30 -6.80
C ASN A 31 18.47 12.52 -8.14
N VAL A 32 17.17 12.86 -8.08
CA VAL A 32 16.32 13.05 -9.27
C VAL A 32 16.89 14.05 -10.29
N ASP A 33 17.60 15.10 -9.85
CA ASP A 33 18.19 16.10 -10.74
C ASP A 33 19.42 15.57 -11.49
N ARG A 34 20.06 14.51 -10.97
CA ARG A 34 21.25 13.88 -11.58
C ARG A 34 20.93 12.59 -12.32
N ALA A 35 19.81 11.94 -12.01
CA ALA A 35 19.44 10.65 -12.59
C ALA A 35 19.61 10.55 -14.13
N PRO A 36 19.27 11.59 -14.94
CA PRO A 36 19.52 11.53 -16.40
C PRO A 36 21.00 11.39 -16.77
N LEU A 37 21.88 12.09 -16.04
CA LEU A 37 23.33 12.06 -16.27
C LEU A 37 23.91 10.73 -15.82
N ASP A 38 23.51 10.25 -14.64
CA ASP A 38 24.01 9.01 -14.07
C ASP A 38 23.54 7.80 -14.92
N LEU A 39 22.30 7.83 -15.45
CA LEU A 39 21.80 6.83 -16.41
C LEU A 39 22.59 6.86 -17.74
N ALA A 40 22.84 8.04 -18.30
CA ALA A 40 23.61 8.18 -19.54
C ALA A 40 25.08 7.76 -19.38
N ALA A 41 25.63 7.88 -18.17
CA ALA A 41 26.96 7.41 -17.81
C ALA A 41 27.03 5.89 -17.57
N GLY A 42 25.89 5.20 -17.51
CA GLY A 42 25.82 3.76 -17.25
C GLY A 42 25.93 3.39 -15.76
N GLU A 43 25.74 4.33 -14.84
CA GLU A 43 25.78 4.09 -13.38
C GLU A 43 24.55 3.33 -12.87
N MET A 44 23.47 3.31 -13.66
CA MET A 44 22.27 2.51 -13.46
C MET A 44 21.71 2.04 -14.80
N ASP A 45 20.94 0.96 -14.81
CA ASP A 45 20.29 0.42 -16.01
C ASP A 45 18.86 0.94 -16.17
N LEU A 46 18.20 1.27 -15.07
CA LEU A 46 16.84 1.79 -15.04
C LEU A 46 16.59 2.61 -13.77
N TYR A 47 15.70 3.60 -13.85
CA TYR A 47 15.36 4.47 -12.71
C TYR A 47 13.87 4.34 -12.35
N TYR A 48 13.58 3.90 -11.12
CA TYR A 48 12.25 3.59 -10.60
C TYR A 48 11.54 4.77 -9.93
N TYR A 49 12.17 5.93 -9.90
CA TYR A 49 11.53 7.16 -9.48
C TYR A 49 11.19 8.02 -10.70
N ASN A 50 10.10 8.79 -10.62
CA ASN A 50 9.70 9.65 -11.72
C ASN A 50 10.79 10.68 -12.03
N LEU A 51 11.14 10.83 -13.30
CA LEU A 51 11.96 11.96 -13.73
C LEU A 51 11.18 13.26 -13.61
N LYS A 52 11.90 14.34 -13.28
CA LYS A 52 11.36 15.70 -13.49
C LYS A 52 11.06 15.92 -14.96
N ILE A 53 10.07 16.75 -15.25
CA ILE A 53 9.54 16.93 -16.61
C ILE A 53 10.61 17.39 -17.61
N ALA A 54 11.46 18.33 -17.21
CA ALA A 54 12.54 18.84 -18.04
C ALA A 54 13.55 17.72 -18.42
N ALA A 55 13.87 16.85 -17.47
CA ALA A 55 14.75 15.71 -17.67
C ALA A 55 14.12 14.64 -18.57
N ALA A 56 12.85 14.30 -18.35
CA ALA A 56 12.12 13.36 -19.21
C ALA A 56 12.10 13.84 -20.67
N ARG A 57 11.87 15.13 -20.91
CA ARG A 57 11.91 15.72 -22.27
C ARG A 57 13.28 15.63 -22.90
N GLN A 58 14.34 15.92 -22.14
CA GLN A 58 15.71 15.80 -22.63
C GLN A 58 16.05 14.36 -23.05
N LEU A 59 15.64 13.37 -22.27
CA LEU A 59 15.96 11.97 -22.52
C LEU A 59 15.10 11.33 -23.62
N ARG A 60 13.95 11.90 -23.98
CA ARG A 60 13.01 11.33 -24.95
C ARG A 60 13.63 11.09 -26.33
N ASP A 61 14.49 12.01 -26.76
CA ASP A 61 15.16 11.92 -28.07
C ASP A 61 16.62 11.41 -27.96
N GLN A 62 17.05 11.01 -26.76
CA GLN A 62 18.41 10.54 -26.52
C GLN A 62 18.57 9.08 -26.97
N GLN A 63 19.49 8.84 -27.91
CA GLN A 63 19.84 7.49 -28.32
C GLN A 63 20.41 6.71 -27.12
N GLY A 64 20.06 5.42 -27.03
CA GLY A 64 20.53 4.54 -25.96
C GLY A 64 19.67 4.57 -24.69
N ILE A 65 18.59 5.36 -24.64
CA ILE A 65 17.63 5.37 -23.52
C ILE A 65 16.21 5.20 -24.08
N ARG A 66 15.40 4.41 -23.39
CA ARG A 66 13.96 4.28 -23.62
C ARG A 66 13.21 4.87 -22.43
N LEU A 67 12.16 5.64 -22.70
CA LEU A 67 11.25 6.13 -21.66
C LEU A 67 9.98 5.28 -21.66
N TYR A 68 9.67 4.72 -20.50
CA TYR A 68 8.40 4.06 -20.24
C TYR A 68 7.53 5.01 -19.44
N GLU A 69 6.36 5.38 -19.99
CA GLU A 69 5.46 6.35 -19.36
C GLU A 69 4.19 5.65 -18.85
N ALA A 70 3.80 5.92 -17.61
CA ALA A 70 2.55 5.40 -17.04
C ALA A 70 1.96 6.39 -16.02
N PRO A 71 0.62 6.43 -15.84
CA PRO A 71 -0.06 7.29 -14.88
C PRO A 71 0.14 6.81 -13.43
N ALA A 72 1.38 6.74 -12.98
CA ALA A 72 1.82 6.00 -11.80
C ALA A 72 1.93 6.85 -10.51
N ASN A 73 1.57 8.13 -10.58
CA ASN A 73 1.62 9.02 -9.42
C ASN A 73 0.40 9.95 -9.41
N THR A 74 -0.26 10.12 -8.26
CA THR A 74 -1.38 11.05 -8.11
C THR A 74 -1.09 12.08 -7.03
N LEU A 75 -1.63 13.28 -7.20
CA LEU A 75 -1.42 14.42 -6.33
C LEU A 75 -2.74 14.84 -5.69
N SER A 76 -2.69 15.13 -4.39
CA SER A 76 -3.82 15.70 -3.66
C SER A 76 -3.34 16.71 -2.63
N LEU A 77 -4.30 17.45 -2.07
CA LEU A 77 -4.12 18.26 -0.88
C LEU A 77 -5.05 17.71 0.18
N ILE A 78 -4.50 17.28 1.31
CA ILE A 78 -5.32 16.99 2.49
C ILE A 78 -5.45 18.25 3.32
N LEU A 79 -6.70 18.59 3.64
CA LEU A 79 -7.05 19.69 4.52
C LEU A 79 -7.26 19.12 5.93
N ASN A 80 -6.93 19.88 6.96
CA ASN A 80 -7.18 19.52 8.35
C ASN A 80 -8.54 20.10 8.82
N PRO A 81 -9.61 19.29 8.91
CA PRO A 81 -10.93 19.79 9.32
C PRO A 81 -11.11 19.87 10.85
N ALA A 82 -10.08 19.60 11.66
CA ALA A 82 -10.22 19.60 13.12
C ALA A 82 -10.70 20.97 13.62
N PRO A 83 -11.62 21.02 14.60
CA PRO A 83 -12.06 22.28 15.19
C PRO A 83 -10.92 22.93 15.97
N ALA A 84 -10.74 24.24 15.76
CA ALA A 84 -9.75 25.02 16.49
C ALA A 84 -10.09 25.10 18.00
N PRO A 85 -9.08 25.25 18.88
CA PRO A 85 -9.33 25.58 20.28
C PRO A 85 -9.99 26.96 20.41
N GLU A 86 -10.61 27.20 21.57
CA GLU A 86 -11.25 28.48 21.90
C GLU A 86 -10.31 29.69 21.66
N GLY A 87 -10.84 30.74 21.05
CA GLY A 87 -10.11 31.95 20.66
C GLY A 87 -9.16 31.79 19.47
N GLN A 88 -9.33 30.72 18.69
CA GLN A 88 -8.70 30.52 17.39
C GLN A 88 -9.75 30.05 16.37
N LEU A 89 -9.45 30.24 15.09
CA LEU A 89 -10.31 29.80 14.00
C LEU A 89 -9.48 28.96 13.02
N ASN A 90 -9.91 27.72 12.81
CA ASN A 90 -9.41 26.90 11.70
C ASN A 90 -10.36 27.08 10.52
N PRO A 91 -9.92 27.72 9.42
CA PRO A 91 -10.78 27.94 8.27
C PRO A 91 -11.25 26.62 7.65
N PHE A 92 -10.46 25.54 7.72
CA PHE A 92 -10.82 24.25 7.13
C PHE A 92 -11.79 23.41 7.98
N ALA A 93 -12.11 23.84 9.21
CA ALA A 93 -13.24 23.29 9.95
C ALA A 93 -14.59 23.70 9.32
N ILE A 94 -14.60 24.77 8.52
CA ILE A 94 -15.79 25.28 7.82
C ILE A 94 -15.90 24.60 6.45
N LEU A 95 -17.05 23.97 6.19
CA LEU A 95 -17.30 23.20 4.96
C LEU A 95 -17.17 24.07 3.71
N GLU A 96 -17.74 25.26 3.74
CA GLU A 96 -17.77 26.21 2.63
C GLU A 96 -16.36 26.66 2.22
N VAL A 97 -15.45 26.79 3.18
CA VAL A 97 -14.04 27.08 2.89
C VAL A 97 -13.38 25.88 2.20
N ARG A 98 -13.63 24.65 2.67
CA ARG A 98 -13.10 23.44 2.02
C ARG A 98 -13.63 23.31 0.58
N GLN A 99 -14.93 23.55 0.37
CA GLN A 99 -15.54 23.55 -0.96
C GLN A 99 -14.96 24.64 -1.86
N ALA A 100 -14.70 25.84 -1.33
CA ALA A 100 -14.06 26.92 -2.08
C ALA A 100 -12.66 26.53 -2.59
N MET A 101 -11.92 25.70 -1.83
CA MET A 101 -10.61 25.20 -2.28
C MET A 101 -10.69 24.45 -3.61
N GLN A 102 -11.80 23.74 -3.90
CA GLN A 102 -11.99 23.05 -5.17
C GLN A 102 -11.88 23.99 -6.38
N ARG A 103 -12.28 25.25 -6.24
CA ARG A 103 -12.26 26.29 -7.29
C ARG A 103 -11.08 27.25 -7.16
N LEU A 104 -10.37 27.23 -6.02
CA LEU A 104 -9.16 28.04 -5.79
C LEU A 104 -7.90 27.42 -6.41
N ILE A 105 -7.93 26.13 -6.75
CA ILE A 105 -6.76 25.43 -7.30
C ILE A 105 -6.93 25.24 -8.81
N ASP A 106 -6.00 25.80 -9.57
CA ASP A 106 -5.97 25.67 -11.03
C ASP A 106 -5.32 24.34 -11.46
N ARG A 107 -6.12 23.27 -11.49
CA ARG A 107 -5.66 21.94 -11.91
C ARG A 107 -5.21 21.89 -13.37
N GLU A 108 -5.83 22.70 -14.24
CA GLU A 108 -5.46 22.79 -15.65
C GLU A 108 -4.09 23.44 -15.79
N TYR A 109 -3.81 24.52 -15.06
CA TYR A 109 -2.48 25.12 -15.00
C TYR A 109 -1.44 24.16 -14.42
N VAL A 110 -1.76 23.45 -13.34
CA VAL A 110 -0.85 22.42 -12.78
C VAL A 110 -0.53 21.37 -13.85
N ALA A 111 -1.54 20.82 -14.53
CA ALA A 111 -1.33 19.80 -15.55
C ALA A 111 -0.57 20.32 -16.79
N ARG A 112 -0.92 21.51 -17.29
CA ARG A 112 -0.42 22.06 -18.56
C ARG A 112 0.89 22.83 -18.43
N GLU A 113 1.07 23.58 -17.36
CA GLU A 113 2.20 24.50 -17.21
C GLU A 113 3.27 23.94 -16.26
N ILE A 114 2.88 23.41 -15.08
CA ILE A 114 3.83 22.78 -14.14
C ILE A 114 4.31 21.43 -14.70
N TYR A 115 3.36 20.55 -15.03
CA TYR A 115 3.65 19.23 -15.57
C TYR A 115 3.83 19.22 -17.09
N GLN A 116 3.74 20.38 -17.74
CA GLN A 116 3.97 20.58 -19.17
C GLN A 116 3.22 19.58 -20.08
N GLY A 117 1.98 19.22 -19.70
CA GLY A 117 1.12 18.26 -20.40
C GLY A 117 1.41 16.78 -20.10
N GLN A 118 2.31 16.45 -19.18
CA GLN A 118 2.56 15.08 -18.70
C GLN A 118 1.72 14.72 -17.46
N ALA A 119 0.63 15.43 -17.23
CA ALA A 119 -0.35 15.10 -16.22
C ALA A 119 -1.75 15.42 -16.72
N MET A 120 -2.75 14.79 -16.10
CA MET A 120 -4.17 15.08 -16.34
C MET A 120 -4.80 15.62 -15.06
N PRO A 121 -5.64 16.67 -15.13
CA PRO A 121 -6.43 17.13 -13.99
C PRO A 121 -7.21 15.99 -13.35
N MET A 122 -7.20 15.93 -12.02
CA MET A 122 -7.86 14.88 -11.24
C MET A 122 -8.74 15.54 -10.17
N TYR A 123 -9.99 15.07 -10.04
CA TYR A 123 -10.98 15.67 -9.15
C TYR A 123 -11.45 14.73 -8.03
N THR A 124 -11.30 13.42 -8.22
CA THR A 124 -11.77 12.38 -7.29
C THR A 124 -10.66 11.34 -7.11
N PRO A 125 -10.76 10.40 -6.13
CA PRO A 125 -9.80 9.32 -5.98
C PRO A 125 -9.67 8.40 -7.22
N ALA A 126 -10.72 8.30 -8.03
CA ALA A 126 -10.66 7.64 -9.34
C ALA A 126 -10.07 8.62 -10.36
N SER A 127 -8.83 8.38 -10.76
CA SER A 127 -8.15 9.20 -11.76
C SER A 127 -8.76 8.98 -13.15
N PRO A 128 -8.63 9.93 -14.09
CA PRO A 128 -9.08 9.77 -15.48
C PRO A 128 -8.55 8.53 -16.22
N THR A 129 -7.52 7.89 -15.69
CA THR A 129 -6.89 6.68 -16.25
C THR A 129 -7.36 5.38 -15.58
N ASP A 130 -8.23 5.47 -14.58
CA ASP A 130 -8.75 4.31 -13.86
C ASP A 130 -10.01 3.76 -14.51
N PHE A 131 -10.21 2.44 -14.42
CA PHE A 131 -11.40 1.79 -14.96
C PHE A 131 -12.70 2.39 -14.38
N ASP A 132 -12.70 2.68 -13.07
CA ASP A 132 -13.84 3.25 -12.35
C ASP A 132 -14.09 4.72 -12.64
N TYR A 133 -13.22 5.41 -13.40
CA TYR A 133 -13.51 6.77 -13.84
C TYR A 133 -14.74 6.85 -14.73
N LEU A 134 -14.97 5.84 -15.57
CA LEU A 134 -16.19 5.75 -16.38
C LEU A 134 -17.45 5.64 -15.51
N THR A 135 -17.32 5.06 -14.31
CA THR A 135 -18.40 4.97 -13.32
C THR A 135 -18.67 6.30 -12.63
N VAL A 136 -17.76 7.27 -12.62
CA VAL A 136 -17.98 8.55 -11.92
C VAL A 136 -17.92 9.77 -12.83
N PHE A 137 -17.79 9.55 -14.13
CA PHE A 137 -17.58 10.62 -15.11
C PHE A 137 -18.68 11.68 -15.06
N ASP A 138 -19.95 11.28 -14.96
CA ASP A 138 -21.09 12.18 -14.81
C ASP A 138 -21.03 13.02 -13.54
N VAL A 139 -20.71 12.41 -12.39
CA VAL A 139 -20.56 13.10 -11.09
C VAL A 139 -19.48 14.19 -11.19
N VAL A 140 -18.35 13.88 -11.85
CA VAL A 140 -17.27 14.86 -12.06
C VAL A 140 -17.73 16.01 -12.97
N GLN A 141 -18.47 15.72 -14.05
CA GLN A 141 -18.98 16.74 -14.96
C GLN A 141 -20.05 17.62 -14.29
N GLU A 142 -20.96 17.03 -13.52
CA GLU A 142 -22.02 17.73 -12.79
C GLU A 142 -21.48 18.67 -11.72
N ALA A 143 -20.38 18.29 -11.05
CA ALA A 143 -19.74 19.13 -10.05
C ALA A 143 -19.16 20.44 -10.65
N ASP A 144 -18.87 20.47 -11.95
CA ASP A 144 -18.38 21.62 -12.73
C ASP A 144 -17.31 22.45 -11.97
N LEU A 145 -16.30 21.77 -11.42
CA LEU A 145 -15.27 22.34 -10.55
C LEU A 145 -14.17 23.08 -11.34
N ARG A 146 -14.58 23.96 -12.25
CA ARG A 146 -13.67 24.85 -12.97
C ARG A 146 -12.99 25.81 -12.01
N TYR A 147 -11.74 26.14 -12.33
CA TYR A 147 -10.97 27.16 -11.63
C TYR A 147 -11.71 28.50 -11.71
N ASP A 148 -12.10 29.02 -10.55
CA ASP A 148 -12.78 30.30 -10.36
C ASP A 148 -12.32 30.91 -9.03
N PRO A 149 -11.13 31.54 -9.01
CA PRO A 149 -10.55 32.06 -7.79
C PRO A 149 -11.31 33.28 -7.25
N GLU A 150 -12.07 33.99 -8.08
CA GLU A 150 -12.91 35.10 -7.63
C GLU A 150 -14.11 34.58 -6.84
N PHE A 151 -14.83 33.60 -7.37
CA PHE A 151 -15.90 32.93 -6.65
C PHE A 151 -15.39 32.27 -5.37
N ALA A 152 -14.27 31.54 -5.44
CA ALA A 152 -13.68 30.89 -4.28
C ALA A 152 -13.33 31.89 -3.17
N ARG A 153 -12.70 33.02 -3.50
CA ARG A 153 -12.39 34.07 -2.51
C ARG A 153 -13.64 34.73 -1.94
N ALA A 154 -14.68 34.93 -2.73
CA ALA A 154 -15.96 35.45 -2.23
C ALA A 154 -16.61 34.47 -1.24
N GLN A 155 -16.67 33.18 -1.59
CA GLN A 155 -17.19 32.13 -0.70
C GLN A 155 -16.38 32.03 0.60
N ILE A 156 -15.05 32.10 0.52
CA ILE A 156 -14.18 32.15 1.71
C ILE A 156 -14.51 33.40 2.55
N ALA A 157 -14.65 34.57 1.93
CA ALA A 157 -14.92 35.81 2.66
C ALA A 157 -16.26 35.76 3.40
N ASP A 158 -17.30 35.24 2.76
CA ASP A 158 -18.62 35.06 3.37
C ASP A 158 -18.55 34.09 4.55
N ALA A 159 -17.90 32.94 4.37
CA ALA A 159 -17.73 31.91 5.39
C ALA A 159 -16.91 32.40 6.59
N MET A 160 -15.80 33.10 6.35
CA MET A 160 -14.95 33.66 7.40
C MET A 160 -15.65 34.77 8.18
N THR A 161 -16.39 35.65 7.50
CA THR A 161 -17.20 36.69 8.14
C THR A 161 -18.30 36.09 9.00
N ALA A 162 -19.00 35.06 8.49
CA ALA A 162 -20.03 34.34 9.24
C ALA A 162 -19.46 33.62 10.48
N ALA A 163 -18.21 33.17 10.41
CA ALA A 163 -17.48 32.59 11.54
C ALA A 163 -16.97 33.64 12.55
N GLY A 164 -17.21 34.94 12.32
CA GLY A 164 -16.81 36.03 13.21
C GLY A 164 -15.37 36.53 13.00
N ALA A 165 -14.73 36.17 11.88
CA ALA A 165 -13.46 36.76 11.49
C ALA A 165 -13.66 38.09 10.75
N GLU A 166 -12.69 38.98 10.88
CA GLU A 166 -12.67 40.30 10.25
C GLU A 166 -11.44 40.43 9.35
N LEU A 167 -11.60 41.02 8.17
CA LEU A 167 -10.48 41.29 7.27
C LEU A 167 -9.81 42.62 7.67
N VAL A 168 -8.64 42.54 8.32
CA VAL A 168 -7.87 43.70 8.78
C VAL A 168 -6.59 43.79 7.95
N ASP A 169 -6.39 44.92 7.27
CA ASP A 169 -5.24 45.14 6.38
C ASP A 169 -5.01 44.02 5.35
N GLY A 170 -6.10 43.44 4.85
CA GLY A 170 -6.07 42.35 3.87
C GLY A 170 -5.76 40.97 4.47
N VAL A 171 -5.74 40.82 5.80
CA VAL A 171 -5.53 39.54 6.49
C VAL A 171 -6.70 39.24 7.42
N TRP A 172 -7.25 38.02 7.33
CA TRP A 172 -8.31 37.54 8.23
C TRP A 172 -7.80 37.49 9.66
N ASN A 173 -8.54 38.10 10.56
CA ASN A 173 -8.29 38.11 11.98
C ASN A 173 -9.50 37.53 12.73
N TYR A 174 -9.25 36.68 13.72
CA TYR A 174 -10.27 36.19 14.63
C TYR A 174 -9.85 36.55 16.06
N GLU A 175 -10.73 37.24 16.80
CA GLU A 175 -10.43 37.76 18.14
C GLU A 175 -9.11 38.57 18.23
N GLY A 176 -8.84 39.39 17.20
CA GLY A 176 -7.64 40.23 17.12
C GLY A 176 -6.34 39.48 16.80
N ARG A 177 -6.41 38.21 16.38
CA ARG A 177 -5.26 37.41 15.94
C ARG A 177 -5.37 37.03 14.46
N PRO A 178 -4.28 37.15 13.68
CA PRO A 178 -4.28 36.68 12.29
C PRO A 178 -4.58 35.18 12.19
N VAL A 179 -5.44 34.81 11.25
CA VAL A 179 -5.71 33.41 10.89
C VAL A 179 -4.54 32.89 10.07
N ARG A 180 -3.75 32.01 10.69
CA ARG A 180 -2.51 31.45 10.12
C ARG A 180 -2.73 30.02 9.61
N ILE A 181 -2.45 29.79 8.33
CA ILE A 181 -2.45 28.48 7.70
C ILE A 181 -1.03 27.92 7.65
N LYS A 182 -0.81 26.76 8.25
CA LYS A 182 0.46 26.00 8.14
C LYS A 182 0.38 25.04 6.96
N LEU A 183 1.14 25.32 5.91
CA LEU A 183 1.16 24.56 4.67
C LEU A 183 2.45 23.73 4.60
N ILE A 184 2.33 22.41 4.66
CA ILE A 184 3.45 21.48 4.49
C ILE A 184 3.64 21.23 2.99
N ILE A 185 4.82 21.56 2.45
CA ILE A 185 5.13 21.51 1.02
C ILE A 185 6.24 20.48 0.77
N ARG A 186 5.98 19.52 -0.12
CA ARG A 186 6.98 18.54 -0.58
C ARG A 186 7.96 19.17 -1.56
N VAL A 187 9.22 18.77 -1.45
CA VAL A 187 10.35 19.49 -2.10
C VAL A 187 11.06 18.70 -3.18
N GLU A 188 10.82 17.39 -3.28
CA GLU A 188 11.59 16.52 -4.17
C GLU A 188 11.19 16.63 -5.64
N ASP A 189 9.93 17.03 -5.90
CA ASP A 189 9.31 17.06 -7.22
C ASP A 189 8.45 18.33 -7.40
N GLU A 190 7.71 18.38 -8.50
CA GLU A 190 6.86 19.51 -8.92
C GLU A 190 5.75 19.88 -7.90
N ARG A 191 5.55 19.09 -6.83
CA ARG A 191 4.70 19.51 -5.69
C ARG A 191 5.21 20.76 -5.00
N ARG A 192 6.50 21.08 -5.11
CA ARG A 192 7.04 22.36 -4.63
C ARG A 192 6.36 23.53 -5.31
N ASP A 193 6.25 23.49 -6.63
CA ASP A 193 5.64 24.56 -7.43
C ASP A 193 4.13 24.64 -7.17
N LEU A 194 3.46 23.49 -7.01
CA LEU A 194 2.06 23.43 -6.54
C LEU A 194 1.89 24.11 -5.17
N GLY A 195 2.78 23.82 -4.21
CA GLY A 195 2.76 24.43 -2.89
C GLY A 195 2.98 25.95 -2.94
N ASP A 196 3.87 26.42 -3.81
CA ASP A 196 4.12 27.86 -4.01
C ASP A 196 2.91 28.58 -4.63
N LEU A 197 2.23 27.96 -5.61
CA LEU A 197 0.98 28.49 -6.16
C LEU A 197 -0.13 28.55 -5.10
N LEU A 198 -0.29 27.47 -4.33
CA LEU A 198 -1.28 27.39 -3.28
C LEU A 198 -1.03 28.44 -2.19
N ARG A 199 0.23 28.65 -1.79
CA ARG A 199 0.61 29.72 -0.85
C ARG A 199 0.16 31.09 -1.36
N THR A 200 0.40 31.40 -2.64
CA THR A 200 -0.03 32.66 -3.25
C THR A 200 -1.56 32.77 -3.24
N ALA A 201 -2.28 31.75 -3.70
CA ALA A 201 -3.73 31.76 -3.75
C ALA A 201 -4.39 31.94 -2.37
N LEU A 202 -3.85 31.29 -1.33
CA LEU A 202 -4.30 31.45 0.05
C LEU A 202 -3.99 32.83 0.63
N THR A 203 -2.83 33.40 0.29
CA THR A 203 -2.47 34.77 0.68
C THR A 203 -3.41 35.79 0.07
N GLU A 204 -3.74 35.62 -1.22
CA GLU A 204 -4.74 36.45 -1.92
C GLU A 204 -6.16 36.28 -1.39
N ALA A 205 -6.48 35.11 -0.83
CA ALA A 205 -7.74 34.87 -0.11
C ALA A 205 -7.78 35.50 1.29
N GLY A 206 -6.70 36.18 1.72
CA GLY A 206 -6.61 36.92 2.97
C GLY A 206 -6.03 36.11 4.13
N PHE A 207 -5.43 34.95 3.92
CA PHE A 207 -4.81 34.17 4.99
C PHE A 207 -3.33 34.52 5.19
N GLN A 208 -2.85 34.45 6.42
CA GLN A 208 -1.41 34.42 6.68
C GLN A 208 -0.90 32.99 6.47
N VAL A 209 -0.03 32.78 5.49
CA VAL A 209 0.49 31.43 5.18
C VAL A 209 1.89 31.23 5.75
N ASP A 210 2.05 30.16 6.54
CA ASP A 210 3.32 29.65 7.04
C ASP A 210 3.71 28.41 6.20
N ALA A 211 4.59 28.62 5.22
CA ALA A 211 5.02 27.58 4.30
C ALA A 211 6.21 26.80 4.87
N ASN A 212 6.02 25.50 5.07
CA ASN A 212 7.00 24.59 5.63
C ASN A 212 7.43 23.57 4.58
N TYR A 213 8.60 23.79 3.98
CA TYR A 213 9.18 22.93 2.96
C TYR A 213 9.87 21.73 3.60
N GLN A 214 9.38 20.53 3.31
CA GLN A 214 9.84 19.29 3.95
C GLN A 214 10.09 18.17 2.94
N PRO A 215 11.16 17.36 3.12
CA PRO A 215 11.33 16.10 2.41
C PRO A 215 10.40 15.02 2.99
N PHE A 216 10.45 13.82 2.40
CA PHE A 216 9.55 12.69 2.67
C PHE A 216 9.32 12.41 4.14
N ALA A 217 10.36 11.97 4.86
CA ALA A 217 10.19 11.49 6.22
C ALA A 217 9.62 12.56 7.18
N PRO A 218 10.15 13.79 7.24
CA PRO A 218 9.57 14.85 8.08
C PRO A 218 8.13 15.21 7.75
N ALA A 219 7.76 15.23 6.46
CA ALA A 219 6.39 15.55 6.04
C ALA A 219 5.39 14.50 6.51
N ILE A 220 5.72 13.22 6.31
CA ILE A 220 4.91 12.10 6.78
C ILE A 220 4.76 12.15 8.30
N GLN A 221 5.86 12.38 9.03
CA GLN A 221 5.84 12.48 10.48
C GLN A 221 4.98 13.65 10.98
N THR A 222 5.03 14.80 10.30
CA THR A 222 4.24 15.97 10.67
C THR A 222 2.74 15.73 10.46
N VAL A 223 2.35 15.08 9.38
CA VAL A 223 0.93 15.01 8.96
C VAL A 223 0.24 13.75 9.47
N TYR A 224 0.81 12.57 9.22
CA TYR A 224 0.16 11.29 9.47
C TYR A 224 0.48 10.68 10.84
N SER A 225 1.50 11.20 11.54
CA SER A 225 1.89 10.73 12.88
C SER A 225 1.56 11.72 14.01
N THR A 226 0.78 12.77 13.73
CA THR A 226 0.32 13.72 14.76
C THR A 226 -1.20 13.88 14.76
N ASP A 227 -1.74 14.21 15.94
CA ASP A 227 -3.16 14.53 16.11
C ASP A 227 -3.48 15.82 15.33
N PRO A 228 -4.42 15.79 14.36
CA PRO A 228 -4.82 16.98 13.61
C PRO A 228 -5.25 18.15 14.52
N LYS A 229 -5.78 17.89 15.72
CA LYS A 229 -6.20 18.92 16.68
C LYS A 229 -5.04 19.68 17.34
N THR A 230 -3.80 19.22 17.16
CA THR A 230 -2.59 19.95 17.60
C THR A 230 -2.20 21.08 16.64
N PHE A 231 -2.81 21.13 15.45
CA PHE A 231 -2.54 22.12 14.41
C PHE A 231 -1.05 22.25 14.07
N GLY A 232 -0.32 21.12 14.02
CA GLY A 232 1.03 21.06 13.43
C GLY A 232 1.02 21.37 11.93
N TRP A 233 -0.11 21.12 11.27
CA TRP A 233 -0.36 21.35 9.85
C TRP A 233 -1.83 21.74 9.63
N HIS A 234 -2.11 22.45 8.54
CA HIS A 234 -3.46 22.74 8.07
C HIS A 234 -3.70 22.17 6.67
N ILE A 235 -2.65 22.16 5.84
CA ILE A 235 -2.68 21.58 4.49
C ILE A 235 -1.37 20.86 4.23
N TYR A 236 -1.41 19.76 3.47
CA TYR A 236 -0.23 19.06 2.98
C TYR A 236 -0.35 18.72 1.49
N THR A 237 0.74 18.95 0.73
CA THR A 237 0.88 18.52 -0.67
C THR A 237 1.18 17.03 -0.76
N GLU A 238 0.13 16.21 -0.80
CA GLU A 238 0.23 14.75 -0.89
C GLU A 238 0.69 14.29 -2.28
N GLY A 239 1.31 13.12 -2.31
CA GLY A 239 1.64 12.40 -3.55
C GLY A 239 1.63 10.91 -3.30
N TRP A 240 0.99 10.14 -4.18
CA TRP A 240 0.71 8.72 -4.01
C TRP A 240 1.25 7.93 -5.20
N GLY A 241 2.22 7.05 -4.95
CA GLY A 241 2.69 6.09 -5.94
C GLY A 241 1.64 5.01 -6.16
N ARG A 242 1.29 4.73 -7.41
CA ARG A 242 0.25 3.77 -7.77
C ARG A 242 0.80 2.37 -7.96
N GLY A 243 0.13 1.40 -7.36
CA GLY A 243 0.37 -0.04 -7.58
C GLY A 243 -0.18 -0.51 -8.93
N SER A 244 -0.31 -1.83 -9.08
CA SER A 244 -0.87 -2.45 -10.29
C SER A 244 -2.27 -1.94 -10.63
N ALA A 245 -2.67 -2.08 -11.88
CA ALA A 245 -4.03 -1.80 -12.32
C ALA A 245 -5.08 -2.51 -11.43
N GLN A 246 -6.21 -1.85 -11.18
CA GLN A 246 -7.31 -2.37 -10.37
C GLN A 246 -8.64 -2.14 -11.08
N ARG A 247 -9.37 -3.23 -11.33
CA ARG A 247 -10.74 -3.18 -11.88
C ARG A 247 -11.75 -3.40 -10.76
N TYR A 248 -12.80 -2.57 -10.74
CA TYR A 248 -13.82 -2.54 -9.67
C TYR A 248 -13.20 -2.22 -8.31
N ASP A 249 -12.55 -1.06 -8.21
CA ASP A 249 -11.98 -0.57 -6.97
C ASP A 249 -13.04 -0.49 -5.86
N PHE A 250 -12.67 -0.97 -4.68
CA PHE A 250 -13.38 -0.70 -3.44
C PHE A 250 -12.41 -0.22 -2.35
N GLY A 251 -11.10 -0.29 -2.60
CA GLY A 251 -10.07 0.05 -1.62
C GLY A 251 -9.78 1.54 -1.62
N ALA A 252 -9.43 2.11 -2.78
CA ALA A 252 -9.01 3.50 -2.89
C ALA A 252 -10.14 4.47 -2.51
N ILE A 253 -11.36 4.27 -3.01
CA ILE A 253 -12.50 5.12 -2.64
C ILE A 253 -12.78 5.10 -1.13
N ASN A 254 -12.64 3.94 -0.48
CA ASN A 254 -12.82 3.82 0.96
C ASN A 254 -11.67 4.48 1.72
N SER A 255 -10.41 4.20 1.37
CA SER A 255 -9.25 4.77 2.05
C SER A 255 -9.24 6.29 1.96
N TYR A 256 -9.60 6.86 0.81
CA TYR A 256 -9.44 8.28 0.58
C TYR A 256 -10.66 9.15 0.89
N THR A 257 -11.80 8.55 1.18
CA THR A 257 -13.07 9.26 1.41
C THR A 257 -13.75 8.86 2.71
N ALA A 258 -13.73 7.56 3.07
CA ALA A 258 -14.45 7.05 4.23
C ALA A 258 -13.54 6.95 5.47
N PRO A 259 -13.92 7.58 6.61
CA PRO A 259 -13.11 7.54 7.83
C PRO A 259 -12.68 6.16 8.31
N TRP A 260 -13.54 5.15 8.18
CA TRP A 260 -13.32 3.83 8.78
C TRP A 260 -12.06 3.09 8.30
N LEU A 261 -11.60 3.31 7.04
CA LEU A 261 -10.49 2.57 6.44
C LEU A 261 -9.11 3.22 6.66
N GLY A 262 -9.01 4.37 7.36
CA GLY A 262 -7.75 4.79 8.00
C GLY A 262 -6.91 5.88 7.32
N ASN A 263 -7.34 6.48 6.20
CA ASN A 263 -6.58 7.54 5.50
C ASN A 263 -7.29 8.92 5.49
N MET A 264 -8.20 9.14 6.44
CA MET A 264 -8.85 10.44 6.70
C MET A 264 -8.29 11.06 7.99
N PRO A 265 -8.26 12.41 8.13
CA PRO A 265 -7.67 13.08 9.29
C PRO A 265 -8.11 12.48 10.63
N GLY A 266 -7.12 12.03 11.40
CA GLY A 266 -7.31 11.26 12.64
C GLY A 266 -6.78 9.83 12.52
N TRP A 267 -6.70 9.30 11.29
CA TRP A 267 -5.95 8.08 10.92
C TRP A 267 -6.39 6.82 11.69
N ARG A 268 -7.58 6.86 12.32
CA ARG A 268 -8.06 5.85 13.27
C ARG A 268 -7.16 5.66 14.49
N GLU A 269 -6.27 6.62 14.76
CA GLU A 269 -5.33 6.55 15.88
C GLU A 269 -5.99 6.91 17.22
N VAL A 270 -5.61 6.19 18.27
CA VAL A 270 -6.20 6.35 19.59
C VAL A 270 -5.78 7.68 20.20
N GLY A 271 -6.77 8.44 20.65
CA GLY A 271 -6.56 9.73 21.31
C GLY A 271 -6.41 10.90 20.35
N PHE A 272 -6.34 10.65 19.03
CA PHE A 272 -6.39 11.71 18.03
C PHE A 272 -7.84 12.13 17.80
N TRP A 273 -8.04 13.40 17.44
CA TRP A 273 -9.31 13.82 16.89
C TRP A 273 -9.57 13.11 15.55
N GLN A 274 -10.79 12.63 15.36
CA GLN A 274 -11.21 11.92 14.14
C GLN A 274 -12.15 12.81 13.33
N TYR A 275 -11.90 12.89 12.03
CA TYR A 275 -12.94 13.23 11.07
C TYR A 275 -13.94 12.07 10.99
N GLU A 276 -15.23 12.36 11.04
CA GLU A 276 -16.30 11.36 11.10
C GLU A 276 -17.37 11.68 10.04
N ASN A 277 -17.85 10.66 9.35
CA ASN A 277 -18.96 10.73 8.42
C ASN A 277 -19.63 9.34 8.35
N ALA A 278 -20.74 9.18 9.05
CA ALA A 278 -21.39 7.88 9.23
C ALA A 278 -21.98 7.32 7.92
N GLU A 279 -22.46 8.17 7.03
CA GLU A 279 -23.06 7.74 5.76
C GLU A 279 -21.98 7.28 4.77
N LEU A 280 -20.83 7.97 4.70
CA LEU A 280 -19.67 7.50 3.95
C LEU A 280 -19.12 6.19 4.51
N ASP A 281 -19.10 6.04 5.84
CA ASP A 281 -18.68 4.79 6.48
C ASP A 281 -19.64 3.64 6.15
N GLU A 282 -20.95 3.86 6.20
CA GLU A 282 -21.95 2.85 5.86
C GLU A 282 -21.86 2.43 4.39
N LEU A 283 -21.91 3.39 3.45
CA LEU A 283 -21.79 3.10 2.02
C LEU A 283 -20.46 2.41 1.68
N GLY A 284 -19.38 2.90 2.29
CA GLY A 284 -18.05 2.36 2.10
C GLY A 284 -17.90 0.91 2.56
N GLN A 285 -18.42 0.59 3.75
CA GLN A 285 -18.43 -0.77 4.28
C GLN A 285 -19.33 -1.70 3.46
N ARG A 286 -20.50 -1.22 3.01
CA ARG A 286 -21.37 -1.99 2.10
C ARG A 286 -20.66 -2.34 0.79
N LEU A 287 -20.03 -1.35 0.15
CA LEU A 287 -19.22 -1.56 -1.06
C LEU A 287 -18.08 -2.56 -0.81
N PHE A 288 -17.34 -2.37 0.28
CA PHE A 288 -16.19 -3.22 0.66
C PHE A 288 -16.59 -4.67 0.95
N ARG A 289 -17.78 -4.91 1.51
CA ARG A 289 -18.30 -6.24 1.83
C ARG A 289 -19.13 -6.86 0.70
N GLY A 290 -19.23 -6.22 -0.46
CA GLY A 290 -19.98 -6.76 -1.60
C GLY A 290 -21.49 -6.69 -1.43
N GLU A 291 -22.02 -5.76 -0.64
CA GLU A 291 -23.45 -5.67 -0.28
C GLU A 291 -24.30 -4.93 -1.33
N PHE A 292 -24.19 -5.35 -2.58
CA PHE A 292 -24.95 -4.87 -3.76
C PHE A 292 -25.58 -6.06 -4.50
N GLN A 293 -26.59 -5.83 -5.34
CA GLN A 293 -27.29 -6.88 -6.11
C GLN A 293 -26.65 -7.17 -7.47
N ASP A 294 -26.04 -6.17 -8.08
CA ASP A 294 -25.40 -6.26 -9.38
C ASP A 294 -24.38 -5.13 -9.57
N GLN A 295 -23.77 -5.07 -10.75
CA GLN A 295 -22.83 -4.01 -11.09
C GLN A 295 -23.46 -2.62 -11.05
N ALA A 296 -24.74 -2.47 -11.40
CA ALA A 296 -25.38 -1.15 -11.44
C ALA A 296 -25.55 -0.58 -10.02
N GLU A 297 -25.93 -1.42 -9.05
CA GLU A 297 -26.00 -0.98 -7.65
C GLU A 297 -24.62 -0.68 -7.07
N ARG A 298 -23.60 -1.51 -7.38
CA ARG A 298 -22.21 -1.23 -7.01
C ARG A 298 -21.75 0.13 -7.54
N ASP A 299 -22.01 0.38 -8.82
CA ASP A 299 -21.61 1.60 -9.51
C ASP A 299 -22.33 2.83 -8.94
N GLU A 300 -23.60 2.69 -8.55
CA GLU A 300 -24.35 3.75 -7.88
C GLU A 300 -23.80 4.07 -6.48
N MET A 301 -23.44 3.06 -5.67
CA MET A 301 -22.76 3.30 -4.39
C MET A 301 -21.45 4.06 -4.58
N TYR A 302 -20.66 3.66 -5.59
CA TYR A 302 -19.39 4.32 -5.91
C TYR A 302 -19.61 5.78 -6.36
N ARG A 303 -20.65 6.07 -7.16
CA ARG A 303 -21.07 7.44 -7.52
C ARG A 303 -21.47 8.26 -6.30
N GLN A 304 -22.27 7.70 -5.39
CA GLN A 304 -22.71 8.37 -4.16
C GLN A 304 -21.53 8.74 -3.27
N MET A 305 -20.64 7.78 -2.99
CA MET A 305 -19.42 8.04 -2.22
C MET A 305 -18.55 9.11 -2.86
N THR A 306 -18.42 9.09 -4.20
CA THR A 306 -17.65 10.10 -4.94
C THR A 306 -18.27 11.49 -4.80
N ARG A 307 -19.60 11.61 -4.91
CA ARG A 307 -20.33 12.86 -4.73
C ARG A 307 -20.13 13.41 -3.32
N MET A 308 -20.32 12.58 -2.31
CA MET A 308 -20.11 12.95 -0.91
C MET A 308 -18.66 13.36 -0.62
N GLY A 309 -17.68 12.65 -1.19
CA GLY A 309 -16.27 13.03 -1.06
C GLY A 309 -15.95 14.40 -1.64
N LEU A 310 -16.55 14.73 -2.80
CA LEU A 310 -16.46 16.07 -3.39
C LEU A 310 -17.16 17.12 -2.53
N GLU A 311 -18.35 16.82 -2.00
CA GLU A 311 -19.10 17.73 -1.12
C GLU A 311 -18.36 18.04 0.18
N GLU A 312 -17.78 17.02 0.81
CA GLU A 312 -17.02 17.13 2.07
C GLU A 312 -15.66 17.81 1.87
N SER A 313 -15.04 17.63 0.71
CA SER A 313 -13.82 18.33 0.28
C SER A 313 -12.67 18.27 1.31
N VAL A 314 -12.58 17.20 2.11
CA VAL A 314 -11.47 16.99 3.07
C VAL A 314 -10.15 16.73 2.34
N ARG A 315 -10.22 16.03 1.22
CA ARG A 315 -9.08 15.79 0.31
C ARG A 315 -9.42 16.34 -1.06
N ILE A 316 -8.55 17.20 -1.57
CA ILE A 316 -8.69 17.88 -2.85
C ILE A 316 -7.71 17.23 -3.83
N TRP A 317 -8.20 16.40 -4.75
CA TRP A 317 -7.36 15.83 -5.80
C TRP A 317 -6.92 16.92 -6.78
N VAL A 318 -5.73 16.79 -7.34
CA VAL A 318 -5.13 17.82 -8.21
C VAL A 318 -4.82 17.26 -9.59
N ALA A 319 -4.00 16.20 -9.68
CA ALA A 319 -3.59 15.62 -10.94
C ALA A 319 -3.19 14.15 -10.82
N THR A 320 -3.35 13.40 -11.92
CA THR A 320 -2.63 12.13 -12.16
C THR A 320 -1.47 12.41 -13.11
N VAL A 321 -0.27 12.01 -12.72
CA VAL A 321 0.98 12.30 -13.41
C VAL A 321 1.40 11.09 -14.22
N ASN A 322 1.58 11.29 -15.53
CA ASN A 322 2.18 10.32 -16.43
C ASN A 322 3.69 10.30 -16.17
N SER A 323 4.10 9.46 -15.24
CA SER A 323 5.46 9.35 -14.76
C SER A 323 6.36 8.73 -15.83
N ALA A 324 7.55 9.29 -16.02
CA ALA A 324 8.52 8.83 -16.99
C ALA A 324 9.65 8.04 -16.30
N TYR A 325 9.74 6.76 -16.64
CA TYR A 325 10.73 5.82 -16.13
C TYR A 325 11.77 5.54 -17.22
N PRO A 326 12.99 6.06 -17.07
CA PRO A 326 14.02 5.88 -18.08
C PRO A 326 14.76 4.55 -17.86
N VAL A 327 15.07 3.89 -18.96
CA VAL A 327 15.71 2.57 -19.01
C VAL A 327 16.76 2.59 -20.11
N GLN A 328 17.95 2.02 -19.88
CA GLN A 328 18.95 1.85 -20.94
C GLN A 328 18.37 1.01 -22.08
N ALA A 329 18.61 1.41 -23.32
CA ALA A 329 18.02 0.78 -24.50
C ALA A 329 18.51 -0.65 -24.75
N GLU A 330 19.52 -1.13 -24.04
CA GLU A 330 20.00 -2.51 -24.09
C GLU A 330 19.24 -3.42 -23.11
N VAL A 331 18.48 -2.86 -22.16
CA VAL A 331 17.67 -3.66 -21.23
C VAL A 331 16.44 -4.21 -21.97
N GLU A 332 16.27 -5.52 -21.90
CA GLU A 332 15.15 -6.26 -22.47
C GLU A 332 14.24 -6.80 -21.37
N GLY A 333 13.12 -7.42 -21.72
CA GLY A 333 12.21 -8.06 -20.75
C GLY A 333 11.37 -7.08 -19.92
N ILE A 334 11.20 -5.84 -20.36
CA ILE A 334 10.35 -4.87 -19.65
C ILE A 334 8.87 -5.21 -19.82
N THR A 335 8.17 -5.36 -18.70
CA THR A 335 6.70 -5.46 -18.67
C THR A 335 6.13 -4.14 -18.16
N GLN A 336 5.22 -3.52 -18.92
CA GLN A 336 4.66 -2.22 -18.57
C GLN A 336 3.22 -2.37 -18.10
N ASP A 337 3.02 -2.31 -16.78
CA ASP A 337 1.69 -2.22 -16.16
C ASP A 337 1.03 -0.88 -16.55
N ILE A 338 -0.26 -0.90 -16.89
CA ILE A 338 -0.96 0.30 -17.37
C ILE A 338 -1.13 1.38 -16.29
N ALA A 339 -0.98 1.02 -15.01
CA ALA A 339 -1.03 1.93 -13.88
C ALA A 339 0.37 2.18 -13.30
N ALA A 340 1.13 1.13 -12.97
CA ALA A 340 2.42 1.24 -12.31
C ALA A 340 3.61 1.45 -13.26
N GLY A 341 3.41 1.30 -14.58
CA GLY A 341 4.49 1.28 -15.56
C GLY A 341 5.46 0.10 -15.32
N PRO A 342 6.76 0.28 -15.56
CA PRO A 342 7.74 -0.78 -15.34
C PRO A 342 7.93 -1.11 -13.86
N ARG A 343 7.46 -0.27 -12.92
CA ARG A 343 7.62 -0.45 -11.47
C ARG A 343 6.80 -1.61 -10.90
N GLY A 344 5.86 -2.16 -11.66
CA GLY A 344 5.00 -3.30 -11.26
C GLY A 344 5.79 -4.58 -10.88
N LEU A 345 5.09 -5.67 -10.59
CA LEU A 345 5.69 -6.96 -10.15
C LEU A 345 6.72 -7.51 -11.13
N TRP A 346 6.48 -7.27 -12.41
CA TRP A 346 6.95 -8.11 -13.50
C TRP A 346 8.36 -7.77 -13.99
N THR A 347 8.68 -6.48 -14.11
CA THR A 347 9.90 -6.02 -14.80
C THR A 347 11.17 -6.56 -14.16
N LEU A 348 11.41 -6.36 -12.86
CA LEU A 348 12.70 -6.78 -12.27
C LEU A 348 12.91 -8.30 -12.23
N ARG A 349 11.85 -9.07 -12.42
CA ARG A 349 11.91 -10.54 -12.47
C ARG A 349 12.30 -11.05 -13.85
N THR A 350 12.12 -10.24 -14.89
CA THR A 350 12.24 -10.63 -16.31
C THR A 350 13.25 -9.78 -17.07
N ALA A 351 13.56 -8.59 -16.57
CA ALA A 351 14.48 -7.67 -17.20
C ALA A 351 15.91 -8.19 -17.12
N TYR A 352 16.64 -8.02 -18.22
CA TYR A 352 18.06 -8.36 -18.30
C TYR A 352 18.75 -7.46 -19.31
N LYS A 353 20.09 -7.40 -19.23
CA LYS A 353 20.93 -6.72 -20.20
C LYS A 353 21.84 -7.78 -20.86
N PRO A 354 21.80 -7.97 -22.19
CA PRO A 354 22.62 -8.98 -22.85
C PRO A 354 24.10 -8.88 -22.47
N GLY A 355 24.68 -10.02 -22.07
CA GLY A 355 26.08 -10.10 -21.63
C GLY A 355 26.33 -9.64 -20.18
N SER A 356 25.29 -9.36 -19.40
CA SER A 356 25.36 -9.06 -17.97
C SER A 356 24.47 -10.01 -17.16
N ASP A 357 24.99 -10.48 -16.03
CA ASP A 357 24.23 -11.25 -15.03
C ASP A 357 23.65 -10.35 -13.93
N GLU A 358 23.79 -9.04 -14.06
CA GLU A 358 23.37 -8.05 -13.07
C GLU A 358 22.65 -6.85 -13.69
N LEU A 359 21.75 -6.24 -12.90
CA LEU A 359 21.16 -4.93 -13.18
C LEU A 359 21.25 -4.01 -11.97
N THR A 360 21.47 -2.73 -12.24
CA THR A 360 21.40 -1.65 -11.25
C THR A 360 20.12 -0.83 -11.43
N VAL A 361 19.25 -0.89 -10.42
CA VAL A 361 18.03 -0.12 -10.29
C VAL A 361 18.30 1.14 -9.48
N GLY A 362 18.18 2.30 -10.12
CA GLY A 362 18.20 3.56 -9.42
C GLY A 362 16.84 3.91 -8.82
N HIS A 363 16.84 4.53 -7.64
CA HIS A 363 15.65 5.11 -7.01
C HIS A 363 16.01 6.43 -6.33
N LEU A 364 15.06 7.29 -5.97
CA LEU A 364 15.38 8.51 -5.19
C LEU A 364 16.00 8.18 -3.82
N TRP A 365 15.46 7.18 -3.13
CA TRP A 365 15.96 6.64 -1.86
C TRP A 365 15.89 5.12 -1.92
N VAL A 366 16.77 4.46 -1.18
CA VAL A 366 16.64 3.04 -0.82
C VAL A 366 16.10 2.90 0.59
N TRP A 367 16.44 3.85 1.46
CA TRP A 367 15.97 3.89 2.84
C TRP A 367 15.75 5.32 3.33
N THR A 368 14.70 5.53 4.11
CA THR A 368 14.49 6.73 4.91
C THR A 368 14.14 6.32 6.35
N GLU A 369 14.10 7.26 7.29
CA GLU A 369 13.62 6.98 8.67
C GLU A 369 12.17 6.48 8.73
N ARG A 370 11.43 6.56 7.62
CA ARG A 370 10.06 6.02 7.46
C ARG A 370 9.99 4.70 6.69
N SER A 371 11.14 4.19 6.22
CA SER A 371 11.24 2.92 5.48
C SER A 371 11.39 1.75 6.45
N THR A 372 10.25 1.21 6.87
CA THR A 372 10.17 0.18 7.92
C THR A 372 9.80 -1.18 7.35
N TRP A 373 10.59 -2.21 7.70
CA TRP A 373 10.45 -3.56 7.18
C TRP A 373 9.92 -4.53 8.25
N ASN A 374 8.64 -4.40 8.58
CA ASN A 374 7.88 -5.47 9.24
C ASN A 374 6.60 -5.75 8.42
N PRO A 375 6.17 -7.01 8.27
CA PRO A 375 5.07 -7.39 7.39
C PRO A 375 3.67 -7.07 7.93
N VAL A 376 3.55 -6.56 9.16
CA VAL A 376 2.24 -6.35 9.83
C VAL A 376 1.80 -4.88 9.75
N GLY A 377 2.69 -3.94 10.08
CA GLY A 377 2.42 -2.49 10.06
C GLY A 377 3.51 -1.66 9.38
N GLY A 378 4.37 -2.29 8.57
CA GLY A 378 5.42 -1.66 7.78
C GLY A 378 5.16 -1.75 6.27
N ILE A 379 6.23 -1.60 5.47
CA ILE A 379 6.22 -1.75 3.99
C ILE A 379 5.31 -0.73 3.28
N GLY A 380 5.01 0.39 3.94
CA GLY A 380 4.03 1.39 3.45
C GLY A 380 4.55 2.38 2.41
N ASP A 381 5.86 2.48 2.19
CA ASP A 381 6.47 3.41 1.23
C ASP A 381 6.98 2.70 -0.03
N VAL A 382 7.10 3.44 -1.13
CA VAL A 382 7.58 2.90 -2.42
C VAL A 382 9.03 2.41 -2.36
N TYR A 383 9.88 3.03 -1.54
CA TYR A 383 11.30 2.64 -1.42
C TYR A 383 11.45 1.25 -0.81
N THR A 384 10.60 0.94 0.19
CA THR A 384 10.53 -0.39 0.80
C THR A 384 9.77 -1.39 -0.07
N SER A 385 8.56 -1.04 -0.51
CA SER A 385 7.66 -1.98 -1.20
C SER A 385 8.20 -2.44 -2.57
N ASP A 386 8.93 -1.60 -3.31
CA ASP A 386 9.47 -1.98 -4.62
C ASP A 386 10.59 -3.03 -4.52
N ILE A 387 11.35 -3.02 -3.42
CA ILE A 387 12.35 -4.04 -3.12
C ILE A 387 11.68 -5.28 -2.54
N PHE A 388 10.81 -5.11 -1.52
CA PHE A 388 10.17 -6.22 -0.82
C PHE A 388 9.38 -7.16 -1.74
N ARG A 389 8.74 -6.60 -2.79
CA ARG A 389 7.96 -7.36 -3.78
C ARG A 389 8.82 -8.24 -4.70
N GLN A 390 10.14 -8.05 -4.72
CA GLN A 390 11.07 -8.96 -5.40
C GLN A 390 11.48 -10.14 -4.51
N LEU A 391 11.27 -10.01 -3.19
CA LEU A 391 11.61 -11.00 -2.19
C LEU A 391 10.46 -11.95 -1.87
N ASN A 392 9.23 -11.58 -2.24
CA ASN A 392 8.03 -12.33 -1.91
C ASN A 392 7.13 -12.49 -3.13
N ASP A 393 6.58 -13.68 -3.30
CA ASP A 393 5.55 -13.98 -4.28
C ASP A 393 4.17 -13.81 -3.64
N PRO A 394 3.24 -13.10 -4.29
CA PRO A 394 1.87 -12.99 -3.78
C PRO A 394 1.08 -14.29 -4.04
N ALA A 395 0.00 -14.50 -3.30
CA ALA A 395 -0.98 -15.55 -3.61
C ALA A 395 -1.66 -15.31 -4.97
N VAL A 396 -2.20 -14.10 -5.13
CA VAL A 396 -2.89 -13.60 -6.33
C VAL A 396 -2.25 -12.29 -6.78
N VAL A 397 -2.35 -11.97 -8.06
CA VAL A 397 -1.83 -10.70 -8.61
C VAL A 397 -2.87 -10.11 -9.55
N ASN A 398 -2.93 -8.79 -9.67
CA ASN A 398 -3.75 -8.19 -10.71
C ASN A 398 -3.05 -8.30 -12.05
N ASN A 399 -3.80 -8.69 -13.07
CA ASN A 399 -3.33 -8.65 -14.44
C ASN A 399 -2.91 -7.20 -14.79
N PRO A 400 -1.68 -6.98 -15.31
CA PRO A 400 -1.13 -5.63 -15.49
C PRO A 400 -1.83 -4.79 -16.57
N PHE A 401 -2.76 -5.39 -17.34
CA PHE A 401 -3.49 -4.71 -18.41
C PHE A 401 -4.99 -4.62 -18.13
N THR A 402 -5.60 -5.65 -17.53
CA THR A 402 -7.05 -5.67 -17.27
C THR A 402 -7.42 -5.25 -15.85
N GLY A 403 -6.47 -5.27 -14.91
CA GLY A 403 -6.68 -5.01 -13.48
C GLY A 403 -7.52 -6.07 -12.77
N ILE A 404 -7.88 -7.17 -13.43
CA ILE A 404 -8.61 -8.30 -12.84
C ILE A 404 -7.61 -9.21 -12.11
N PRO A 405 -7.90 -9.67 -10.88
CA PRO A 405 -7.04 -10.62 -10.19
C PRO A 405 -6.88 -11.94 -10.96
N GLU A 406 -5.68 -12.50 -10.92
CA GLU A 406 -5.33 -13.82 -11.45
C GLU A 406 -4.51 -14.61 -10.41
N PRO A 407 -4.59 -15.95 -10.42
CA PRO A 407 -3.80 -16.77 -9.51
C PRO A 407 -2.28 -16.62 -9.80
N PHE A 408 -1.46 -16.56 -8.74
CA PHE A 408 0.00 -16.49 -8.85
C PHE A 408 0.68 -17.72 -8.21
N ARG A 409 0.68 -17.81 -6.87
CA ARG A 409 1.22 -18.97 -6.11
C ARG A 409 0.16 -19.92 -5.55
N ILE A 410 -1.12 -19.64 -5.78
CA ILE A 410 -2.23 -20.54 -5.44
C ILE A 410 -3.08 -20.84 -6.66
N GLY A 411 -3.76 -21.99 -6.66
CA GLY A 411 -4.96 -22.22 -7.49
C GLY A 411 -6.22 -21.92 -6.69
N TYR A 412 -7.34 -21.61 -7.36
CA TYR A 412 -8.63 -21.46 -6.68
C TYR A 412 -9.83 -21.86 -7.52
N GLU A 413 -10.89 -22.30 -6.83
CA GLU A 413 -12.23 -22.51 -7.38
C GLU A 413 -13.26 -21.75 -6.53
N VAL A 414 -14.13 -20.97 -7.19
CA VAL A 414 -15.11 -20.11 -6.53
C VAL A 414 -16.51 -20.71 -6.68
N GLU A 415 -17.20 -20.86 -5.55
CA GLU A 415 -18.62 -21.16 -5.47
C GLU A 415 -19.33 -20.02 -4.75
N THR A 416 -20.42 -19.50 -5.31
CA THR A 416 -21.18 -18.41 -4.70
C THR A 416 -22.68 -18.62 -4.86
N ALA A 417 -23.44 -18.28 -3.83
CA ALA A 417 -24.90 -18.24 -3.89
C ALA A 417 -25.43 -16.90 -4.44
N GLY A 418 -24.53 -15.99 -4.85
CA GLY A 418 -24.87 -14.67 -5.36
C GLY A 418 -25.32 -13.71 -4.27
N PRO A 419 -25.89 -12.54 -4.65
CA PRO A 419 -26.18 -11.43 -3.72
C PRO A 419 -27.26 -11.73 -2.66
N THR A 420 -28.06 -12.77 -2.83
CA THR A 420 -29.26 -13.03 -2.00
C THR A 420 -29.31 -14.41 -1.36
N GLY A 421 -28.43 -15.31 -1.77
CA GLY A 421 -28.38 -16.68 -1.28
C GLY A 421 -27.24 -16.91 -0.30
N THR A 422 -27.24 -18.11 0.28
CA THR A 422 -26.15 -18.61 1.12
C THR A 422 -25.86 -20.08 0.80
N LEU A 423 -24.66 -20.52 1.15
CA LEU A 423 -24.17 -21.88 1.09
C LEU A 423 -24.01 -22.40 2.52
N ASP A 424 -24.31 -23.68 2.74
CA ASP A 424 -24.08 -24.32 4.03
C ASP A 424 -22.57 -24.48 4.26
N ILE A 425 -22.12 -24.13 5.46
CA ILE A 425 -20.73 -24.36 5.88
C ILE A 425 -20.64 -25.75 6.53
N PRO A 426 -19.69 -26.60 6.13
CA PRO A 426 -19.42 -27.87 6.78
C PRO A 426 -19.14 -27.73 8.28
N THR A 427 -19.59 -28.70 9.08
CA THR A 427 -19.48 -28.65 10.55
C THR A 427 -18.05 -28.81 11.08
N ASP A 428 -17.14 -29.28 10.24
CA ASP A 428 -15.70 -29.36 10.48
C ASP A 428 -14.94 -28.08 10.08
N ALA A 429 -15.61 -27.06 9.57
CA ALA A 429 -15.01 -25.75 9.40
C ALA A 429 -14.75 -25.08 10.75
N ILE A 430 -13.64 -24.36 10.83
CA ILE A 430 -13.12 -23.74 12.05
C ILE A 430 -12.83 -22.26 11.88
N LEU A 431 -12.79 -21.54 13.00
CA LEU A 431 -12.35 -20.15 13.06
C LEU A 431 -11.52 -19.94 14.34
N TRP A 432 -10.52 -19.07 14.27
CA TRP A 432 -9.72 -18.72 15.45
C TRP A 432 -10.55 -17.90 16.43
N ASP A 433 -10.67 -18.37 17.67
CA ASP A 433 -11.23 -17.60 18.77
C ASP A 433 -10.12 -17.01 19.63
N ALA A 434 -9.86 -15.72 19.44
CA ALA A 434 -8.84 -14.97 20.18
C ALA A 434 -9.06 -14.99 21.72
N SER A 435 -10.30 -15.15 22.19
CA SER A 435 -10.60 -15.16 23.64
C SER A 435 -10.15 -16.44 24.33
N SER A 436 -10.25 -17.58 23.64
CA SER A 436 -9.78 -18.87 24.15
C SER A 436 -8.41 -19.28 23.61
N SER A 437 -7.84 -18.48 22.72
CA SER A 437 -6.57 -18.74 22.05
C SER A 437 -6.56 -20.13 21.40
N GLY A 438 -7.58 -20.43 20.59
CA GLY A 438 -7.69 -21.72 19.92
C GLY A 438 -8.70 -21.72 18.79
N TRP A 439 -8.59 -22.73 17.92
CA TRP A 439 -9.55 -22.97 16.84
C TRP A 439 -10.85 -23.57 17.37
N LYS A 440 -11.98 -23.02 16.93
CA LYS A 440 -13.32 -23.51 17.27
C LYS A 440 -14.12 -23.85 16.03
N PRO A 441 -14.94 -24.92 16.06
CA PRO A 441 -15.93 -25.16 15.03
C PRO A 441 -16.84 -23.93 14.86
N VAL A 442 -17.20 -23.61 13.62
CA VAL A 442 -18.10 -22.47 13.30
C VAL A 442 -19.53 -22.69 13.81
N GLY A 443 -19.91 -23.94 14.07
CA GLY A 443 -21.21 -24.35 14.61
C GLY A 443 -22.19 -24.88 13.57
N ASP A 444 -23.15 -25.69 14.02
CA ASP A 444 -24.15 -26.31 13.15
C ASP A 444 -25.08 -25.25 12.52
N GLY A 445 -25.36 -25.42 11.22
CA GLY A 445 -26.22 -24.50 10.46
C GLY A 445 -25.59 -23.16 10.14
N ALA A 446 -24.27 -23.01 10.30
CA ALA A 446 -23.53 -21.85 9.81
C ALA A 446 -23.60 -21.78 8.27
N GLN A 447 -23.69 -20.57 7.75
CA GLN A 447 -23.81 -20.29 6.32
C GLN A 447 -22.88 -19.14 5.90
N ALA A 448 -22.49 -19.13 4.64
CA ALA A 448 -21.72 -18.07 4.00
C ALA A 448 -22.27 -17.74 2.61
N VAL A 449 -21.99 -16.54 2.09
CA VAL A 449 -22.40 -16.15 0.73
C VAL A 449 -21.57 -16.87 -0.35
N SER A 450 -20.27 -16.98 -0.12
CA SER A 450 -19.34 -17.62 -1.05
C SER A 450 -18.37 -18.57 -0.33
N LYS A 451 -17.92 -19.58 -1.06
CA LYS A 451 -16.83 -20.48 -0.69
C LYS A 451 -15.76 -20.40 -1.77
N VAL A 452 -14.50 -20.32 -1.35
CA VAL A 452 -13.36 -20.45 -2.27
C VAL A 452 -12.47 -21.59 -1.80
N THR A 453 -12.24 -22.56 -2.68
CA THR A 453 -11.30 -23.66 -2.43
C THR A 453 -9.95 -23.28 -3.01
N TYR A 454 -8.93 -23.18 -2.16
CA TYR A 454 -7.57 -22.80 -2.54
C TYR A 454 -6.62 -23.98 -2.51
N ASP A 455 -5.75 -24.08 -3.52
CA ASP A 455 -4.62 -25.00 -3.56
C ASP A 455 -3.29 -24.26 -3.36
N TYR A 456 -2.61 -24.54 -2.26
CA TYR A 456 -1.30 -23.99 -1.88
C TYR A 456 -0.11 -24.83 -2.36
N SER A 457 -0.33 -25.92 -3.12
CA SER A 457 0.72 -26.82 -3.58
C SER A 457 1.91 -26.09 -4.20
N LYS A 458 1.65 -25.03 -4.99
CA LYS A 458 2.68 -24.22 -5.65
C LYS A 458 3.49 -23.35 -4.68
N PHE A 459 2.92 -22.90 -3.54
CA PHE A 459 3.72 -22.32 -2.47
C PHE A 459 4.69 -23.36 -1.88
N PHE A 460 4.23 -24.58 -1.65
CA PHE A 460 4.98 -25.62 -0.92
C PHE A 460 6.05 -26.35 -1.76
N GLN A 461 6.14 -26.06 -3.07
CA GLN A 461 7.16 -26.66 -3.94
C GLN A 461 8.59 -26.24 -3.59
N ALA A 462 8.81 -24.98 -3.23
CA ALA A 462 10.13 -24.43 -2.91
C ALA A 462 10.20 -23.99 -1.44
N PRO A 463 11.38 -24.08 -0.80
CA PRO A 463 11.53 -23.64 0.58
C PRO A 463 11.52 -22.11 0.67
N TRP A 464 11.33 -21.62 1.89
CA TRP A 464 11.71 -20.26 2.26
C TRP A 464 13.20 -20.00 1.98
N HIS A 465 13.60 -18.73 1.84
CA HIS A 465 15.00 -18.37 1.53
C HIS A 465 16.05 -18.88 2.52
N HIS A 466 15.68 -19.17 3.78
CA HIS A 466 16.54 -19.81 4.78
C HIS A 466 16.51 -21.36 4.77
N GLY A 467 15.94 -21.97 3.73
CA GLY A 467 15.97 -23.42 3.49
C GLY A 467 14.86 -24.25 4.16
N GLN A 468 14.09 -23.68 5.09
CA GLN A 468 12.95 -24.39 5.70
C GLN A 468 11.78 -24.53 4.72
N PRO A 469 11.05 -25.66 4.73
CA PRO A 469 9.91 -25.87 3.86
C PRO A 469 8.79 -24.88 4.18
N ILE A 470 8.02 -24.46 3.17
CA ILE A 470 6.76 -23.75 3.36
C ILE A 470 5.66 -24.80 3.55
N THR A 471 4.86 -24.69 4.63
CA THR A 471 3.80 -25.69 4.92
C THR A 471 2.50 -25.01 5.35
N MET A 472 1.45 -25.80 5.56
CA MET A 472 0.18 -25.32 6.10
C MET A 472 0.31 -24.61 7.46
N ALA A 473 1.38 -24.87 8.22
CA ALA A 473 1.69 -24.13 9.44
C ALA A 473 1.88 -22.63 9.18
N ASP A 474 2.54 -22.27 8.08
CA ASP A 474 2.77 -20.87 7.68
C ASP A 474 1.45 -20.16 7.29
N VAL A 475 0.50 -20.91 6.71
CA VAL A 475 -0.85 -20.42 6.38
C VAL A 475 -1.67 -20.21 7.66
N LEU A 476 -1.72 -21.22 8.53
CA LEU A 476 -2.46 -21.19 9.79
C LEU A 476 -2.01 -20.08 10.72
N TYR A 477 -0.70 -19.89 10.87
CA TYR A 477 -0.18 -18.82 11.74
C TYR A 477 -0.62 -17.45 11.24
N ALA A 478 -0.54 -17.18 9.93
CA ALA A 478 -0.94 -15.89 9.37
C ALA A 478 -2.45 -15.60 9.52
N ILE A 479 -3.29 -16.63 9.31
CA ILE A 479 -4.73 -16.53 9.59
C ILE A 479 -4.92 -16.20 11.08
N GLN A 480 -4.33 -17.01 11.97
CA GLN A 480 -4.45 -16.85 13.40
C GLN A 480 -4.04 -15.44 13.85
N GLN A 481 -2.86 -14.96 13.42
CA GLN A 481 -2.32 -13.67 13.81
C GLN A 481 -3.28 -12.54 13.46
N SER A 482 -3.90 -12.60 12.27
CA SER A 482 -4.86 -11.59 11.82
C SER A 482 -6.06 -11.49 12.76
N PHE A 483 -6.66 -12.63 13.14
CA PHE A 483 -7.76 -12.66 14.11
C PHE A 483 -7.31 -12.28 15.52
N ASP A 484 -6.15 -12.75 15.95
CA ASP A 484 -5.68 -12.57 17.31
C ASP A 484 -5.32 -11.11 17.59
N ILE A 485 -4.58 -10.44 16.70
CA ILE A 485 -4.30 -8.99 16.84
C ILE A 485 -5.61 -8.19 16.87
N SER A 486 -6.59 -8.58 16.05
CA SER A 486 -7.83 -7.83 15.88
C SER A 486 -8.84 -8.02 17.01
N TYR A 487 -8.96 -9.23 17.56
CA TYR A 487 -10.01 -9.61 18.52
C TYR A 487 -9.50 -9.90 19.93
N ASN A 488 -8.20 -10.14 20.14
CA ASN A 488 -7.65 -10.19 21.49
C ASN A 488 -7.63 -8.77 22.09
N PRO A 489 -8.34 -8.50 23.20
CA PRO A 489 -8.47 -7.14 23.73
C PRO A 489 -7.14 -6.52 24.17
N ASP A 490 -6.18 -7.34 24.62
CA ASP A 490 -4.86 -6.84 25.01
C ASP A 490 -3.99 -6.48 23.80
N LYS A 491 -3.99 -7.32 22.76
CA LYS A 491 -3.25 -7.04 21.52
C LYS A 491 -3.87 -5.89 20.73
N ALA A 492 -5.19 -5.87 20.59
CA ALA A 492 -5.92 -4.79 19.91
C ALA A 492 -5.73 -3.43 20.60
N ARG A 493 -5.51 -3.41 21.92
CA ARG A 493 -5.15 -2.18 22.63
C ARG A 493 -3.74 -1.70 22.29
N ILE A 494 -2.80 -2.62 22.06
CA ILE A 494 -1.40 -2.29 21.72
C ILE A 494 -1.29 -1.83 20.26
N GLU A 495 -1.94 -2.54 19.32
CA GLU A 495 -1.93 -2.24 17.88
C GLU A 495 -3.33 -1.88 17.40
N THR A 496 -3.83 -0.73 17.86
CA THR A 496 -5.24 -0.37 17.66
C THR A 496 -5.60 -0.05 16.23
N VAL A 497 -4.73 0.63 15.48
CA VAL A 497 -5.00 0.96 14.08
C VAL A 497 -5.11 -0.31 13.23
N ILE A 498 -4.15 -1.23 13.39
CA ILE A 498 -4.16 -2.55 12.72
C ILE A 498 -5.46 -3.30 13.08
N ALA A 499 -5.74 -3.48 14.38
CA ALA A 499 -6.94 -4.16 14.82
C ALA A 499 -8.24 -3.51 14.30
N THR A 500 -8.30 -2.17 14.24
CA THR A 500 -9.50 -1.44 13.79
C THR A 500 -9.74 -1.60 12.29
N THR A 501 -8.67 -1.50 11.50
CA THR A 501 -8.75 -1.51 10.03
C THR A 501 -8.85 -2.93 9.45
N SER A 502 -8.38 -3.96 10.16
CA SER A 502 -8.52 -5.37 9.74
C SER A 502 -9.90 -5.97 10.03
N ARG A 503 -10.60 -5.51 11.09
CA ARG A 503 -11.90 -6.06 11.51
C ARG A 503 -12.95 -6.14 10.40
N PRO A 504 -13.17 -5.11 9.57
CA PRO A 504 -14.21 -5.15 8.54
C PRO A 504 -14.05 -6.30 7.55
N LEU A 505 -12.81 -6.63 7.16
CA LEU A 505 -12.51 -7.83 6.36
C LEU A 505 -12.77 -9.10 7.19
N LEU A 506 -12.17 -9.21 8.37
CA LEU A 506 -12.26 -10.43 9.19
C LEU A 506 -13.68 -10.78 9.62
N GLN A 507 -14.58 -9.80 9.74
CA GLN A 507 -16.00 -10.01 10.05
C GLN A 507 -16.76 -10.71 8.93
N THR A 508 -16.30 -10.59 7.68
CA THR A 508 -16.91 -11.30 6.55
C THR A 508 -16.48 -12.77 6.52
N ILE A 509 -15.33 -13.12 7.08
CA ILE A 509 -14.83 -14.49 7.09
C ILE A 509 -15.64 -15.32 8.10
N LYS A 510 -16.28 -16.37 7.60
CA LYS A 510 -17.17 -17.25 8.36
C LYS A 510 -16.49 -18.50 8.89
N GLY A 511 -15.39 -18.90 8.27
CA GLY A 511 -14.65 -20.09 8.66
C GLY A 511 -13.68 -20.53 7.59
N TYR A 512 -12.80 -21.44 7.99
CA TYR A 512 -11.90 -22.15 7.10
C TYR A 512 -12.07 -23.65 7.29
N ARG A 513 -11.94 -24.42 6.22
CA ARG A 513 -11.81 -25.88 6.30
C ARG A 513 -10.50 -26.32 5.67
N PHE A 514 -9.66 -26.98 6.46
CA PHE A 514 -8.41 -27.57 6.00
C PHE A 514 -8.71 -28.98 5.51
N VAL A 515 -8.74 -29.15 4.19
CA VAL A 515 -9.20 -30.40 3.55
C VAL A 515 -8.08 -31.45 3.57
N ASP A 516 -6.84 -31.01 3.38
CA ASP A 516 -5.62 -31.80 3.40
C ASP A 516 -4.41 -30.89 3.70
N ASP A 517 -3.19 -31.36 3.40
CA ASP A 517 -1.95 -30.65 3.69
C ASP A 517 -1.64 -29.48 2.75
N HIS A 518 -2.43 -29.26 1.68
CA HIS A 518 -2.25 -28.15 0.75
C HIS A 518 -3.56 -27.43 0.35
N THR A 519 -4.72 -27.93 0.76
CA THR A 519 -6.03 -27.41 0.35
C THR A 519 -6.76 -26.74 1.51
N VAL A 520 -7.19 -25.49 1.30
CA VAL A 520 -7.97 -24.71 2.27
C VAL A 520 -9.22 -24.17 1.61
N GLU A 521 -10.38 -24.42 2.20
CA GLU A 521 -11.61 -23.73 1.84
C GLU A 521 -11.82 -22.53 2.75
N ALA A 522 -12.08 -21.35 2.17
CA ALA A 522 -12.48 -20.16 2.89
C ALA A 522 -13.96 -19.88 2.63
N TYR A 523 -14.71 -19.63 3.71
CA TYR A 523 -16.13 -19.29 3.67
C TYR A 523 -16.29 -17.82 4.02
N VAL A 524 -16.96 -17.03 3.19
CA VAL A 524 -17.03 -15.58 3.31
C VAL A 524 -18.42 -15.02 3.01
N ASP A 525 -18.86 -14.04 3.79
CA ASP A 525 -20.01 -13.17 3.50
C ASP A 525 -19.58 -12.06 2.54
N PHE A 526 -19.18 -12.45 1.33
CA PHE A 526 -18.81 -11.55 0.24
C PHE A 526 -19.22 -12.18 -1.08
N TRP A 527 -19.74 -11.37 -2.00
CA TRP A 527 -19.93 -11.76 -3.39
C TRP A 527 -19.53 -10.63 -4.33
N HIS A 528 -19.24 -10.99 -5.57
CA HIS A 528 -19.04 -10.06 -6.66
C HIS A 528 -19.47 -10.72 -7.97
N PHE A 529 -19.96 -9.95 -8.94
CA PHE A 529 -20.29 -10.46 -10.28
C PHE A 529 -19.04 -10.86 -11.12
N GLU A 530 -17.84 -10.63 -10.57
CA GLU A 530 -16.55 -11.05 -11.13
C GLU A 530 -15.93 -12.05 -10.13
N PRO A 531 -15.98 -13.37 -10.40
CA PRO A 531 -15.55 -14.39 -9.45
C PRO A 531 -14.11 -14.23 -8.98
N ASN A 532 -13.20 -13.70 -9.82
CA ASN A 532 -11.81 -13.49 -9.43
C ASN A 532 -11.66 -12.47 -8.30
N LEU A 533 -12.60 -11.54 -8.14
CA LEU A 533 -12.62 -10.62 -6.98
C LEU A 533 -13.07 -11.33 -5.71
N ILE A 534 -13.96 -12.33 -5.79
CA ILE A 534 -14.30 -13.16 -4.62
C ILE A 534 -13.06 -13.95 -4.17
N ALA A 535 -12.36 -14.57 -5.12
CA ALA A 535 -11.12 -15.30 -4.85
C ALA A 535 -10.00 -14.38 -4.30
N SER A 536 -9.83 -13.17 -4.85
CA SER A 536 -8.84 -12.24 -4.31
C SER A 536 -9.19 -11.73 -2.92
N TYR A 537 -10.48 -11.53 -2.62
CA TYR A 537 -10.95 -11.02 -1.33
C TYR A 537 -10.81 -12.06 -0.21
N ALA A 538 -11.08 -13.33 -0.53
CA ALA A 538 -11.14 -14.41 0.44
C ALA A 538 -9.80 -15.16 0.64
N VAL A 539 -8.68 -14.65 0.11
CA VAL A 539 -7.36 -15.29 0.26
C VAL A 539 -7.02 -15.46 1.75
N PRO A 540 -6.80 -16.69 2.25
CA PRO A 540 -6.49 -16.92 3.67
C PRO A 540 -5.14 -16.32 4.09
N SER A 541 -4.11 -16.49 3.26
CA SER A 541 -2.76 -15.97 3.50
C SER A 541 -1.97 -15.89 2.18
N SER A 542 -1.15 -14.85 2.02
CA SER A 542 -0.15 -14.79 0.94
C SER A 542 1.20 -15.38 1.33
N VAL A 543 1.33 -15.93 2.55
CA VAL A 543 2.54 -16.61 3.03
C VAL A 543 3.79 -15.73 2.79
N GLY A 544 3.78 -14.50 3.30
CA GLY A 544 4.85 -13.52 3.03
C GLY A 544 6.00 -13.53 4.04
N THR A 545 5.88 -14.29 5.14
CA THR A 545 6.90 -14.38 6.19
C THR A 545 6.75 -15.73 6.94
N PRO A 546 7.84 -16.43 7.29
CA PRO A 546 7.78 -17.70 8.03
C PRO A 546 7.09 -17.55 9.40
N TRP A 547 6.32 -18.56 9.81
CA TRP A 547 5.56 -18.49 11.07
C TRP A 547 6.45 -18.28 12.30
N GLU A 548 7.65 -18.86 12.32
CA GLU A 548 8.60 -18.78 13.44
C GLU A 548 9.06 -17.34 13.68
N LEU A 549 9.18 -16.57 12.60
CA LEU A 549 9.58 -15.18 12.64
C LEU A 549 8.41 -14.31 13.08
N LEU A 550 7.21 -14.55 12.54
CA LEU A 550 6.00 -13.87 13.00
C LEU A 550 5.73 -14.12 14.50
N TYR A 551 5.97 -15.34 14.98
CA TYR A 551 5.84 -15.69 16.38
C TYR A 551 6.85 -14.96 17.27
N ALA A 552 8.13 -14.96 16.88
CA ALA A 552 9.14 -14.20 17.62
C ALA A 552 8.85 -12.69 17.66
N MET A 553 8.29 -12.15 16.57
CA MET A 553 7.86 -10.75 16.51
C MET A 553 6.65 -10.48 17.41
N ASP A 554 5.65 -11.36 17.41
CA ASP A 554 4.47 -11.23 18.27
C ASP A 554 4.83 -11.31 19.75
N THR A 555 5.73 -12.22 20.14
CA THR A 555 6.27 -12.28 21.50
C THR A 555 7.02 -11.00 21.85
N LEU A 556 7.81 -10.42 20.93
CA LEU A 556 8.51 -9.16 21.17
C LEU A 556 7.54 -7.97 21.38
N VAL A 557 6.50 -7.88 20.56
CA VAL A 557 5.54 -6.77 20.54
C VAL A 557 4.53 -6.90 21.68
N PHE A 558 3.88 -8.05 21.84
CA PHE A 558 2.74 -8.19 22.75
C PHE A 558 3.13 -8.67 24.14
N GLU A 559 4.07 -9.60 24.26
CA GLU A 559 4.48 -10.15 25.55
C GLU A 559 5.60 -9.32 26.19
N GLN A 560 6.66 -9.04 25.45
CA GLN A 560 7.79 -8.27 25.96
C GLN A 560 7.56 -6.75 25.91
N ARG A 561 6.71 -6.27 25.00
CA ARG A 561 6.41 -4.83 24.78
C ARG A 561 7.65 -3.98 24.51
N ARG A 562 8.54 -4.47 23.65
CA ARG A 562 9.84 -3.84 23.36
C ARG A 562 9.97 -3.32 21.93
N ALA A 563 8.94 -3.49 21.12
CA ALA A 563 8.80 -2.94 19.78
C ALA A 563 7.30 -2.80 19.47
N ALA A 564 6.97 -2.13 18.38
CA ALA A 564 5.62 -2.03 17.84
C ALA A 564 5.62 -2.25 16.32
N TYR A 565 4.49 -2.71 15.79
CA TYR A 565 4.27 -2.92 14.37
C TYR A 565 3.91 -1.65 13.63
N SER A 566 3.15 -0.74 14.26
CA SER A 566 2.79 0.57 13.70
C SER A 566 3.63 1.71 14.26
N ASP A 567 3.77 2.80 13.50
CA ASP A 567 4.56 3.97 13.89
C ASP A 567 3.92 4.75 15.05
N THR A 568 2.60 4.85 15.06
CA THR A 568 1.85 5.51 16.12
C THR A 568 1.90 4.72 17.43
N ALA A 569 1.79 3.38 17.39
CA ALA A 569 2.00 2.54 18.56
C ALA A 569 3.45 2.64 19.07
N ALA A 570 4.43 2.65 18.18
CA ALA A 570 5.84 2.86 18.52
C ALA A 570 6.05 4.18 19.27
N ALA A 571 5.47 5.28 18.76
CA ALA A 571 5.52 6.59 19.41
C ALA A 571 4.82 6.56 20.78
N ARG A 572 3.60 6.02 20.86
CA ARG A 572 2.78 5.95 22.08
C ARG A 572 3.47 5.18 23.21
N TYR A 573 4.14 4.08 22.88
CA TYR A 573 4.85 3.26 23.86
C TYR A 573 6.33 3.59 24.00
N SER A 574 6.85 4.55 23.23
CA SER A 574 8.28 4.93 23.21
C SER A 574 9.20 3.74 22.97
N VAL A 575 8.81 2.88 22.02
CA VAL A 575 9.56 1.70 21.56
C VAL A 575 9.90 1.85 20.07
N PRO A 576 10.86 1.10 19.53
CA PRO A 576 11.14 1.11 18.09
C PRO A 576 9.92 0.68 17.27
N TRP A 577 9.69 1.37 16.14
CA TRP A 577 8.87 0.85 15.05
C TRP A 577 9.67 -0.25 14.35
N LEU A 578 9.26 -1.50 14.53
CA LEU A 578 10.10 -2.67 14.25
C LEU A 578 10.49 -2.73 12.77
N SER A 579 11.79 -2.80 12.49
CA SER A 579 12.30 -2.97 11.12
C SER A 579 13.34 -4.09 11.05
N LEU A 580 13.00 -5.19 10.39
CA LEU A 580 13.82 -6.40 10.35
C LEU A 580 15.10 -6.28 9.50
N VAL A 581 15.23 -5.21 8.69
CA VAL A 581 16.48 -4.88 7.97
C VAL A 581 17.49 -4.10 8.80
N LEU A 582 17.08 -3.56 9.95
CA LEU A 582 17.97 -2.81 10.83
C LEU A 582 18.57 -3.77 11.87
N ASP A 583 19.89 -3.93 11.86
CA ASP A 583 20.63 -4.83 12.79
C ASP A 583 20.18 -4.67 14.25
N ARG A 584 20.04 -3.41 14.72
CA ARG A 584 19.59 -3.10 16.09
C ARG A 584 18.26 -3.77 16.43
N ASP A 585 17.30 -3.68 15.52
CA ASP A 585 15.92 -4.12 15.72
C ASP A 585 15.81 -5.64 15.46
N ALA A 586 16.49 -6.15 14.43
CA ALA A 586 16.61 -7.58 14.16
C ALA A 586 17.26 -8.34 15.34
N ARG A 587 18.23 -7.75 16.06
CA ARG A 587 18.79 -8.31 17.31
C ARG A 587 17.78 -8.38 18.46
N LEU A 588 16.69 -7.61 18.44
CA LEU A 588 15.60 -7.78 19.39
C LEU A 588 14.90 -9.12 19.12
N VAL A 589 14.52 -9.36 17.87
CA VAL A 589 13.83 -10.59 17.43
C VAL A 589 14.74 -11.82 17.55
N ARG A 590 16.03 -11.69 17.18
CA ARG A 590 17.05 -12.74 17.36
C ARG A 590 17.13 -13.25 18.81
N ARG A 591 17.01 -12.35 19.79
CA ARG A 591 17.00 -12.78 21.21
C ARG A 591 15.76 -13.57 21.56
N VAL A 592 14.60 -13.18 21.03
CA VAL A 592 13.38 -13.97 21.19
C VAL A 592 13.55 -15.35 20.56
N LEU A 593 14.07 -15.43 19.34
CA LEU A 593 14.37 -16.72 18.68
C LEU A 593 15.30 -17.61 19.52
N LEU A 594 16.37 -17.04 20.12
CA LEU A 594 17.23 -17.78 21.04
C LEU A 594 16.51 -18.26 22.30
N ASP A 595 15.67 -17.42 22.89
CA ASP A 595 14.89 -17.79 24.08
C ASP A 595 13.92 -18.94 23.75
N LEU A 596 13.25 -18.86 22.60
CA LEU A 596 12.35 -19.90 22.10
C LEU A 596 13.09 -21.20 21.79
N GLN A 597 14.26 -21.13 21.14
CA GLN A 597 15.12 -22.28 20.85
C GLN A 597 15.59 -22.97 22.14
N ASN A 598 16.12 -22.20 23.11
CA ASN A 598 16.61 -22.74 24.38
C ASN A 598 15.49 -23.36 25.23
N GLY A 599 14.30 -22.76 25.18
CA GLY A 599 13.11 -23.26 25.85
C GLY A 599 12.43 -24.41 25.12
N GLN A 600 12.77 -24.66 23.86
CA GLN A 600 12.06 -25.55 22.95
C GLN A 600 10.55 -25.26 22.89
N THR A 601 10.20 -23.98 22.94
CA THR A 601 8.81 -23.51 23.03
C THR A 601 8.30 -23.08 21.67
N PHE A 602 7.08 -23.47 21.35
CA PHE A 602 6.33 -23.04 20.17
C PHE A 602 4.83 -22.94 20.52
N PRO A 603 4.01 -22.21 19.75
CA PRO A 603 2.60 -22.00 20.07
C PRO A 603 1.74 -23.20 19.64
N GLU A 604 1.81 -24.28 20.43
CA GLU A 604 1.15 -25.57 20.15
C GLU A 604 -0.34 -25.46 19.82
N ASN A 605 -1.06 -24.57 20.51
CA ASN A 605 -2.48 -24.30 20.29
C ASN A 605 -2.81 -23.77 18.88
N ILE A 606 -1.89 -23.06 18.22
CA ILE A 606 -2.08 -22.56 16.85
C ILE A 606 -2.02 -23.71 15.84
N PHE A 607 -1.20 -24.73 16.11
CA PHE A 607 -0.98 -25.85 15.21
C PHE A 607 -1.84 -27.08 15.54
N THR A 608 -2.70 -26.98 16.55
CA THR A 608 -3.65 -28.03 16.95
C THR A 608 -5.04 -27.69 16.40
N VAL A 609 -5.35 -28.22 15.21
CA VAL A 609 -6.65 -28.00 14.55
C VAL A 609 -7.64 -29.12 14.91
N PRO A 610 -8.84 -28.81 15.44
CA PRO A 610 -9.88 -29.80 15.71
C PRO A 610 -10.20 -30.66 14.48
N GLY A 611 -10.27 -31.98 14.65
CA GLY A 611 -10.57 -32.91 13.54
C GLY A 611 -9.39 -33.23 12.62
N SER A 612 -8.25 -32.56 12.79
CA SER A 612 -7.01 -32.82 12.04
C SER A 612 -5.97 -33.59 12.87
N GLU A 613 -6.41 -34.50 13.75
CA GLU A 613 -5.55 -35.24 14.68
C GLU A 613 -4.45 -36.08 13.99
N SER A 614 -4.62 -36.37 12.69
CA SER A 614 -3.62 -37.03 11.84
C SER A 614 -2.58 -36.09 11.22
N MET A 615 -2.73 -34.76 11.38
CA MET A 615 -1.83 -33.73 10.85
C MET A 615 -1.07 -33.07 12.00
N THR A 616 0.07 -33.65 12.41
CA THR A 616 1.04 -32.92 13.24
C THR A 616 1.75 -31.91 12.36
N LEU A 617 1.35 -30.63 12.46
CA LEU A 617 1.89 -29.57 11.60
C LEU A 617 3.24 -29.03 12.08
N VAL A 618 3.41 -28.93 13.41
CA VAL A 618 4.64 -28.47 14.07
C VAL A 618 4.82 -29.25 15.36
N ASP A 619 6.05 -29.66 15.63
CA ASP A 619 6.50 -30.20 16.91
C ASP A 619 7.72 -29.42 17.41
N ALA A 620 8.20 -29.74 18.62
CA ALA A 620 9.34 -29.03 19.22
C ALA A 620 10.63 -29.15 18.38
N GLU A 621 10.87 -30.29 17.74
CA GLU A 621 12.07 -30.52 16.92
C GLU A 621 12.04 -29.65 15.65
N SER A 622 10.95 -29.69 14.90
CA SER A 622 10.74 -28.87 13.71
C SER A 622 10.72 -27.37 14.02
N ALA A 623 10.15 -26.95 15.16
CA ALA A 623 10.19 -25.57 15.61
C ALA A 623 11.63 -25.11 15.91
N VAL A 624 12.42 -25.91 16.62
CA VAL A 624 13.83 -25.62 16.91
C VAL A 624 14.65 -25.51 15.63
N ALA A 625 14.45 -26.42 14.66
CA ALA A 625 15.15 -26.37 13.37
C ALA A 625 14.85 -25.07 12.59
N ARG A 626 13.60 -24.58 12.65
CA ARG A 626 13.21 -23.30 12.08
C ARG A 626 13.85 -22.11 12.79
N TYR A 627 13.87 -22.10 14.13
CA TYR A 627 14.58 -21.07 14.90
C TYR A 627 16.08 -21.05 14.58
N GLU A 628 16.70 -22.22 14.45
CA GLU A 628 18.11 -22.37 14.03
C GLU A 628 18.36 -21.76 12.66
N ALA A 629 17.54 -22.09 11.66
CA ALA A 629 17.67 -21.54 10.31
C ALA A 629 17.50 -20.00 10.28
N ALA A 630 16.56 -19.45 11.06
CA ALA A 630 16.39 -18.01 11.17
C ALA A 630 17.59 -17.32 11.88
N LEU A 631 18.20 -17.98 12.86
CA LEU A 631 19.39 -17.48 13.56
C LEU A 631 20.63 -17.53 12.65
N GLU A 632 20.82 -18.62 11.91
CA GLU A 632 21.88 -18.76 10.91
C GLU A 632 21.72 -17.71 9.80
N TRP A 633 20.50 -17.52 9.30
CA TRP A 633 20.19 -16.46 8.35
C TRP A 633 20.60 -15.08 8.87
N PHE A 634 20.27 -14.75 10.12
CA PHE A 634 20.69 -13.49 10.71
C PHE A 634 22.21 -13.39 10.84
N ASP A 635 22.89 -14.45 11.25
CA ASP A 635 24.34 -14.46 11.43
C ASP A 635 25.06 -14.30 10.07
N GLU A 636 24.48 -14.79 8.96
CA GLU A 636 25.00 -14.62 7.60
C GLU A 636 24.65 -13.26 6.98
N ARG A 637 23.40 -12.81 7.10
CA ARG A 637 22.85 -11.66 6.35
C ARG A 637 22.80 -10.36 7.16
N GLY A 638 22.83 -10.45 8.49
CA GLY A 638 22.70 -9.30 9.40
C GLY A 638 21.28 -8.72 9.51
N HIS A 639 20.28 -9.41 8.95
CA HIS A 639 18.87 -9.01 8.98
C HIS A 639 17.95 -10.24 9.03
N LEU A 640 16.66 -10.03 9.31
CA LEU A 640 15.66 -11.10 9.39
C LEU A 640 14.61 -11.03 8.27
N ILE A 641 14.96 -10.47 7.11
CA ILE A 641 14.09 -10.58 5.92
C ILE A 641 14.29 -11.95 5.29
N ILE A 642 13.27 -12.80 5.41
CA ILE A 642 13.19 -14.13 4.83
C ILE A 642 11.91 -14.16 3.99
N GLY A 643 12.04 -14.40 2.68
CA GLY A 643 10.92 -14.44 1.76
C GLY A 643 10.86 -15.74 0.97
N ASN A 644 10.02 -15.77 -0.06
CA ASN A 644 9.78 -16.93 -0.93
C ASN A 644 9.76 -16.58 -2.44
N GLY A 645 10.14 -15.34 -2.77
CA GLY A 645 10.16 -14.83 -4.14
C GLY A 645 11.44 -15.20 -4.91
N PRO A 646 11.58 -14.69 -6.14
CA PRO A 646 12.68 -15.05 -7.04
C PRO A 646 14.03 -14.46 -6.62
N PHE A 647 14.06 -13.50 -5.70
CA PHE A 647 15.30 -12.95 -5.16
C PHE A 647 15.36 -13.07 -3.64
N THR A 648 16.55 -13.28 -3.10
CA THR A 648 16.84 -13.13 -1.66
C THR A 648 17.49 -11.78 -1.40
N LEU A 649 17.26 -11.17 -0.22
CA LEU A 649 18.00 -9.98 0.20
C LEU A 649 19.38 -10.40 0.71
N ALA A 650 20.42 -10.03 -0.02
CA ALA A 650 21.81 -10.39 0.29
C ALA A 650 22.47 -9.35 1.20
N ARG A 651 22.18 -8.07 0.95
CA ARG A 651 22.68 -6.96 1.75
C ARG A 651 21.71 -5.79 1.72
N TYR A 652 21.58 -5.11 2.85
CA TYR A 652 20.87 -3.85 2.96
C TYR A 652 21.70 -2.87 3.79
N ASP A 653 22.05 -1.72 3.21
CA ASP A 653 22.94 -0.73 3.80
C ASP A 653 22.28 0.66 3.76
N PRO A 654 21.51 1.01 4.81
CA PRO A 654 20.81 2.29 4.85
C PRO A 654 21.72 3.52 4.74
N PRO A 655 22.87 3.60 5.45
CA PRO A 655 23.81 4.71 5.28
C PRO A 655 24.37 4.84 3.86
N ALA A 656 24.62 3.72 3.17
CA ALA A 656 25.07 3.73 1.78
C ALA A 656 23.93 3.89 0.76
N GLN A 657 22.66 3.90 1.20
CA GLN A 657 21.47 3.87 0.34
C GLN A 657 21.55 2.76 -0.71
N PHE A 658 21.81 1.55 -0.24
CA PHE A 658 22.11 0.40 -1.10
C PHE A 658 21.37 -0.86 -0.65
N ALA A 659 20.85 -1.61 -1.61
CA ALA A 659 20.41 -2.98 -1.39
C ALA A 659 20.95 -3.88 -2.50
N GLU A 660 21.34 -5.11 -2.14
CA GLU A 660 21.79 -6.15 -3.06
C GLU A 660 20.87 -7.36 -2.90
N LEU A 661 20.35 -7.83 -4.02
CA LEU A 661 19.47 -8.98 -4.11
C LEU A 661 20.14 -10.04 -4.98
N HIS A 662 20.06 -11.31 -4.56
CA HIS A 662 20.59 -12.45 -5.31
C HIS A 662 19.47 -13.35 -5.79
N ALA A 663 19.59 -13.88 -7.01
CA ALA A 663 18.64 -14.85 -7.55
C ALA A 663 18.49 -16.05 -6.61
N PHE A 664 17.23 -16.45 -6.39
CA PHE A 664 16.89 -17.68 -5.68
C PHE A 664 16.75 -18.81 -6.71
N ARG A 665 17.83 -19.55 -6.93
CA ARG A 665 17.96 -20.62 -7.94
C ARG A 665 17.58 -21.99 -7.37
N ASP A 666 16.49 -22.07 -6.59
CA ASP A 666 15.99 -23.37 -6.14
C ASP A 666 15.33 -24.11 -7.33
N PRO A 667 15.69 -25.37 -7.61
CA PRO A 667 15.17 -26.10 -8.76
C PRO A 667 13.66 -26.36 -8.70
N ASN A 668 13.03 -26.24 -7.51
CA ASN A 668 11.60 -26.38 -7.32
C ASN A 668 10.88 -25.02 -7.29
N TYR A 669 11.58 -23.90 -7.44
CA TYR A 669 10.91 -22.61 -7.61
C TYR A 669 10.03 -22.63 -8.87
N PRO A 670 8.75 -22.23 -8.81
CA PRO A 670 7.76 -22.64 -9.81
C PRO A 670 7.71 -21.74 -11.05
N PHE A 671 8.63 -20.79 -11.19
CA PHE A 671 8.63 -19.86 -12.31
C PHE A 671 10.01 -19.66 -12.88
N THR A 672 10.07 -19.54 -14.19
CA THR A 672 11.19 -19.02 -14.95
C THR A 672 10.89 -17.58 -15.38
N PRO A 673 11.87 -16.84 -15.91
CA PRO A 673 11.61 -15.50 -16.44
C PRO A 673 10.63 -15.50 -17.62
N ALA A 674 10.54 -16.59 -18.40
CA ALA A 674 9.56 -16.74 -19.47
C ALA A 674 8.12 -16.72 -18.95
N ASP A 675 7.86 -17.39 -17.82
CA ASP A 675 6.52 -17.50 -17.23
C ASP A 675 6.00 -16.16 -16.68
N LEU A 676 6.92 -15.24 -16.37
CA LEU A 676 6.64 -13.97 -15.69
C LEU A 676 6.56 -12.76 -16.64
N TYR A 677 6.99 -12.89 -17.90
CA TYR A 677 6.94 -11.78 -18.85
C TYR A 677 5.49 -11.57 -19.32
N ARG A 678 5.02 -10.32 -19.32
CA ARG A 678 3.67 -9.95 -19.82
C ARG A 678 3.72 -8.97 -21.00
N GLY A 679 4.86 -8.33 -21.23
CA GLY A 679 5.06 -7.42 -22.35
C GLY A 679 4.52 -6.00 -22.13
N LEU A 680 4.30 -5.30 -23.24
CA LEU A 680 3.83 -3.92 -23.26
C LEU A 680 2.33 -3.89 -23.59
N PRO A 681 1.57 -2.87 -23.13
CA PRO A 681 0.19 -2.68 -23.53
C PRO A 681 0.07 -2.55 -25.06
N GLU A 682 -0.95 -3.17 -25.66
CA GLU A 682 -1.27 -3.08 -27.09
C GLU A 682 -1.88 -1.73 -27.50
#